data_AF-A0A378LR17-F1
#
_entry.id   AF-A0A378LR17-F1
#
_cell.length_a   1.000
_cell.length_b   1.000
_cell.length_c   1.000
_cell.angle_alpha   90.00
_cell.angle_beta   90.00
_cell.angle_gamma   90.00
#
_symmetry.space_group_name_H-M   'P 1'
#
loop_
_entity.id
_entity.type
_entity.pdbx_description
1 polymer ?
#
loop_
_entity_poly.entity_id
_entity_poly.type
_entity_poly.pdbx_seq_one_letter_code
_entity_poly.pdbx_strand_id
1 'polypeptide(L)'
;MFQSQFFSNLPIDIAIPIYSKFDPQFLYHQCRLIDKRQAFIATLTLLRNQEANAAFYQEKVVASLCSNNNPVLSYALSSTGNRQHLICCLTGFISNPCIDFKNKFQALFILSKLKEQAFEMSPKLTSRIKMMLKYPAKKNTQEALIVLSNVALCLDPTDVAEFVPEVSNILTTYSNIHVCQKAIDCLTALIPRLKQADLSTLMPLIARKLTHIDETVRQKALGWICVYVSYTKANDLALFALIKNHLNDDNRAVRDAALDCLTAFVPFLLSEQFIELLPGVVNQLIEKDKRINKNALQLLKKLCHHLQPSDLKTFLPLITARLNNKNLFHRLQSLILLTLIANQLQPEELLPLFSPLIKQLRDADTNVRKAAFECWITCSSHFTQADLNNLIPSLINQWVHEDEKEPSRQVLKAFISRLNPSELVHLVPLITTRLTNGTDGVRAADIDYFSIFSSYITPENLSTLLHSLTMGLSNDDENVCILSLNYLSNLAPYLQKSDIRIFLPLIANKLDLRTFTIGTHYRLQAALSCLNTLACYLERADLMPFFTHLFALLNSSPGYCETEIFDCIGALAPFLQEEDLISLSPLIVKNLKHWHSEVKESATRSLIQIAACLKPMNLTVLLSLVISNLEDTNWKVTRSTLFCLSALIPYLDEGHQAMFLSAIKSQLNDDSFQIREGTLQCLSGMGSFLTYEDLGELAMGNQLKDPVFYEQFYKFVNQIISIKNISHQEIVKRLKLFESYNDPSIEVFLSHYNNLLSECHNTAINSKFQA
;
A
#
# COMPACT_ATOMS: atom_id res chain seq x y z
N MET A 1 -9.44 3.06 -7.20
CA MET A 1 -9.95 3.56 -8.49
C MET A 1 -11.00 4.61 -8.20
N PHE A 2 -10.67 5.90 -8.29
CA PHE A 2 -11.65 6.99 -8.35
C PHE A 2 -11.76 7.38 -9.83
N GLN A 3 -12.83 6.99 -10.51
CA GLN A 3 -13.28 7.58 -11.77
C GLN A 3 -14.69 8.13 -11.55
N SER A 4 -14.84 9.05 -10.60
CA SER A 4 -16.04 9.88 -10.54
C SER A 4 -15.68 11.26 -11.11
N GLN A 5 -16.15 11.54 -12.32
CA GLN A 5 -16.07 12.84 -12.99
C GLN A 5 -16.95 13.91 -12.32
N PHE A 6 -17.28 13.76 -11.03
CA PHE A 6 -18.45 14.38 -10.41
C PHE A 6 -18.29 15.88 -10.08
N PHE A 7 -17.11 16.46 -10.30
CA PHE A 7 -16.84 17.89 -10.02
C PHE A 7 -15.99 18.59 -11.10
N SER A 8 -15.85 17.99 -12.27
CA SER A 8 -15.02 18.52 -13.36
C SER A 8 -15.50 19.90 -13.85
N ASN A 9 -16.77 20.24 -13.63
CA ASN A 9 -17.44 21.41 -14.21
C ASN A 9 -17.80 22.56 -13.24
N LEU A 10 -17.40 22.50 -11.95
CA LEU A 10 -17.73 23.58 -10.99
C LEU A 10 -16.92 24.89 -11.25
N PRO A 11 -17.45 26.08 -10.92
CA PRO A 11 -16.64 27.31 -10.86
C PRO A 11 -15.54 27.23 -9.78
N ILE A 12 -14.37 27.83 -10.03
CA ILE A 12 -13.21 27.79 -9.10
C ILE A 12 -13.54 28.45 -7.76
N ASP A 13 -14.30 29.54 -7.78
CA ASP A 13 -14.74 30.26 -6.57
C ASP A 13 -15.64 29.42 -5.66
N ILE A 14 -16.35 28.44 -6.22
CA ILE A 14 -17.17 27.48 -5.47
C ILE A 14 -16.32 26.31 -4.99
N ALA A 15 -15.31 25.89 -5.77
CA ALA A 15 -14.45 24.76 -5.44
C ALA A 15 -13.43 25.07 -4.32
N ILE A 16 -12.89 26.29 -4.24
CA ILE A 16 -11.91 26.67 -3.19
C ILE A 16 -12.46 26.50 -1.76
N PRO A 17 -13.66 26.99 -1.40
CA PRO A 17 -14.19 26.78 -0.05
C PRO A 17 -14.46 25.30 0.27
N ILE A 18 -14.83 24.48 -0.73
CA ILE A 18 -14.95 23.02 -0.56
C ILE A 18 -13.58 22.41 -0.23
N TYR A 19 -12.55 22.76 -1.01
CA TYR A 19 -11.20 22.25 -0.81
C TYR A 19 -10.55 22.75 0.48
N SER A 20 -10.93 23.92 0.98
CA SER A 20 -10.38 24.50 2.22
C SER A 20 -10.69 23.69 3.49
N LYS A 21 -11.60 22.71 3.40
CA LYS A 21 -11.94 21.79 4.49
C LYS A 21 -10.97 20.61 4.61
N PHE A 22 -10.10 20.39 3.63
CA PHE A 22 -9.12 19.30 3.66
C PHE A 22 -7.82 19.70 4.36
N ASP A 23 -7.11 18.72 4.92
CA ASP A 23 -5.83 18.94 5.58
C ASP A 23 -4.71 19.31 4.58
N PRO A 24 -3.66 20.04 5.02
CA PRO A 24 -2.56 20.47 4.15
C PRO A 24 -1.80 19.33 3.46
N GLN A 25 -1.69 18.15 4.11
CA GLN A 25 -0.99 17.00 3.54
C GLN A 25 -1.80 16.40 2.38
N PHE A 26 -3.10 16.22 2.56
CA PHE A 26 -4.01 15.80 1.51
C PHE A 26 -3.99 16.77 0.34
N LEU A 27 -4.12 18.08 0.60
CA LEU A 27 -4.02 19.12 -0.43
C LEU A 27 -2.71 19.05 -1.22
N TYR A 28 -1.59 18.79 -0.55
CA TYR A 28 -0.30 18.60 -1.22
C TYR A 28 -0.28 17.36 -2.15
N HIS A 29 -0.91 16.25 -1.75
CA HIS A 29 -1.05 15.08 -2.63
C HIS A 29 -1.93 15.40 -3.85
N GLN A 30 -3.00 16.17 -3.66
CA GLN A 30 -3.89 16.60 -4.76
C GLN A 30 -3.19 17.55 -5.75
N CYS A 31 -2.21 18.36 -5.31
CA CYS A 31 -1.40 19.20 -6.19
C CYS A 31 -0.61 18.40 -7.26
N ARG A 32 -0.45 17.09 -7.08
CA ARG A 32 0.33 16.20 -7.96
C ARG A 32 -0.53 15.34 -8.90
N LEU A 33 -1.84 15.58 -8.94
CA LEU A 33 -2.73 14.90 -9.87
C LEU A 33 -2.41 15.23 -11.33
N ILE A 34 -2.77 14.30 -12.22
CA ILE A 34 -2.67 14.50 -13.68
C ILE A 34 -3.69 15.56 -14.16
N ASP A 35 -4.83 15.67 -13.47
CA ASP A 35 -5.84 16.69 -13.77
C ASP A 35 -5.33 18.10 -13.40
N LYS A 36 -5.10 18.92 -14.42
CA LYS A 36 -4.53 20.27 -14.28
C LYS A 36 -5.45 21.23 -13.51
N ARG A 37 -6.77 21.08 -13.62
CA ARG A 37 -7.75 21.96 -12.95
C ARG A 37 -7.82 21.63 -11.46
N GLN A 38 -7.90 20.35 -11.12
CA GLN A 38 -7.92 19.92 -9.71
C GLN A 38 -6.59 20.21 -9.02
N ALA A 39 -5.46 19.96 -9.68
CA ALA A 39 -4.15 20.34 -9.17
C ALA A 39 -4.04 21.86 -8.94
N PHE A 40 -4.63 22.68 -9.81
CA PHE A 40 -4.67 24.14 -9.66
C PHE A 40 -5.52 24.58 -8.46
N ILE A 41 -6.72 24.02 -8.27
CA ILE A 41 -7.58 24.35 -7.12
C ILE A 41 -6.92 23.93 -5.80
N ALA A 42 -6.30 22.74 -5.75
CA ALA A 42 -5.54 22.29 -4.58
C ALA A 42 -4.36 23.23 -4.28
N THR A 43 -3.63 23.68 -5.31
CA THR A 43 -2.52 24.62 -5.18
C THR A 43 -2.97 25.97 -4.62
N LEU A 44 -4.05 26.55 -5.16
CA LEU A 44 -4.60 27.81 -4.67
C LEU A 44 -5.01 27.72 -3.19
N THR A 45 -5.66 26.60 -2.82
CA THR A 45 -6.15 26.37 -1.46
C THR A 45 -4.98 26.22 -0.48
N LEU A 46 -3.96 25.45 -0.84
CA LEU A 46 -2.78 25.26 0.00
C LEU A 46 -2.01 26.57 0.20
N LEU A 47 -1.82 27.38 -0.85
CA LEU A 47 -1.13 28.68 -0.76
C LEU A 47 -1.89 29.72 0.09
N ARG A 48 -3.22 29.59 0.23
CA ARG A 48 -4.03 30.48 1.09
C ARG A 48 -3.92 30.16 2.58
N ASN A 49 -3.51 28.94 2.92
CA ASN A 49 -3.45 28.51 4.32
C ASN A 49 -2.40 29.33 5.10
N GLN A 50 -2.77 29.93 6.22
CA GLN A 50 -1.88 30.76 7.04
C GLN A 50 -1.37 30.02 8.28
N GLU A 51 -1.72 28.76 8.47
CA GLU A 51 -1.30 27.95 9.61
C GLU A 51 0.15 27.46 9.47
N ALA A 52 0.83 27.29 10.60
CA ALA A 52 2.22 26.84 10.64
C ALA A 52 2.42 25.40 10.10
N ASN A 53 1.41 24.54 10.23
CA ASN A 53 1.43 23.16 9.72
C ASN A 53 1.47 23.09 8.18
N ALA A 54 1.02 24.14 7.49
CA ALA A 54 0.97 24.22 6.03
C ALA A 54 2.31 24.68 5.43
N ALA A 55 3.12 25.44 6.19
CA ALA A 55 4.36 26.05 5.71
C ALA A 55 5.27 25.04 4.98
N PHE A 56 5.55 23.90 5.61
CA PHE A 56 6.38 22.83 5.02
C PHE A 56 5.90 22.35 3.63
N TYR A 57 4.58 22.25 3.43
CA TYR A 57 4.00 21.82 2.16
C TYR A 57 3.97 22.95 1.13
N GLN A 58 3.71 24.19 1.58
CA GLN A 58 3.74 25.37 0.74
C GLN A 58 5.11 25.63 0.13
N GLU A 59 6.19 25.45 0.91
CA GLU A 59 7.57 25.58 0.43
C GLU A 59 7.85 24.62 -0.75
N LYS A 60 7.41 23.37 -0.65
CA LYS A 60 7.56 22.38 -1.73
C LYS A 60 6.78 22.75 -2.98
N VAL A 61 5.58 23.31 -2.81
CA VAL A 61 4.73 23.75 -3.92
C VAL A 61 5.30 24.97 -4.62
N VAL A 62 5.74 25.99 -3.87
CA VAL A 62 6.38 27.19 -4.45
C VAL A 62 7.66 26.83 -5.20
N ALA A 63 8.49 25.94 -4.65
CA ALA A 63 9.67 25.43 -5.35
C ALA A 63 9.31 24.70 -6.65
N SER A 64 8.21 23.93 -6.67
CA SER A 64 7.71 23.26 -7.87
C SER A 64 7.18 24.24 -8.92
N LEU A 65 6.53 25.33 -8.50
CA LEU A 65 6.01 26.38 -9.40
C LEU A 65 7.13 27.16 -10.10
N CYS A 66 8.33 27.24 -9.52
CA CYS A 66 9.50 27.85 -10.16
C CYS A 66 10.04 27.06 -11.37
N SER A 67 9.64 25.80 -11.55
CA SER A 67 10.08 24.98 -12.69
C SER A 67 9.44 25.43 -14.01
N ASN A 68 10.23 25.45 -15.10
CA ASN A 68 9.79 26.00 -16.39
C ASN A 68 8.60 25.26 -17.03
N ASN A 69 8.27 24.03 -16.59
CA ASN A 69 7.21 23.18 -17.17
C ASN A 69 6.12 22.78 -16.15
N ASN A 70 5.78 23.67 -15.21
CA ASN A 70 4.76 23.33 -14.21
C ASN A 70 3.34 23.32 -14.82
N PRO A 71 2.58 22.21 -14.75
CA PRO A 71 1.25 22.11 -15.34
C PRO A 71 0.24 23.08 -14.71
N VAL A 72 0.37 23.36 -13.41
CA VAL A 72 -0.47 24.32 -12.68
C VAL A 72 -0.23 25.74 -13.17
N LEU A 73 1.03 26.11 -13.42
CA LEU A 73 1.38 27.43 -13.93
C LEU A 73 0.90 27.61 -15.39
N SER A 74 0.97 26.56 -16.21
CA SER A 74 0.38 26.58 -17.56
C SER A 74 -1.14 26.74 -17.54
N TYR A 75 -1.83 26.13 -16.56
CA TYR A 75 -3.27 26.27 -16.37
C TYR A 75 -3.65 27.63 -15.78
N ALA A 76 -2.79 28.24 -14.96
CA ALA A 76 -2.99 29.59 -14.46
C ALA A 76 -2.96 30.63 -15.59
N LEU A 77 -2.05 30.45 -16.56
CA LEU A 77 -1.86 31.35 -17.70
C LEU A 77 -2.91 31.19 -18.81
N SER A 78 -3.74 30.15 -18.78
CA SER A 78 -4.78 29.91 -19.80
C SER A 78 -5.99 30.86 -19.69
N SER A 79 -6.16 31.52 -18.54
CA SER A 79 -7.29 32.42 -18.26
C SER A 79 -6.84 33.59 -17.39
N THR A 80 -7.31 34.79 -17.72
CA THR A 80 -7.07 36.01 -16.94
C THR A 80 -7.58 35.90 -15.51
N GLY A 81 -8.71 35.19 -15.29
CA GLY A 81 -9.27 34.92 -13.97
C GLY A 81 -8.37 33.99 -13.14
N ASN A 82 -7.92 32.89 -13.73
CA ASN A 82 -7.01 31.94 -13.07
C ASN A 82 -5.69 32.61 -12.67
N ARG A 83 -5.14 33.42 -13.58
CA ARG A 83 -3.94 34.22 -13.33
C ARG A 83 -4.11 35.13 -12.11
N GLN A 84 -5.25 35.82 -12.01
CA GLN A 84 -5.54 36.71 -10.89
C GLN A 84 -5.66 35.95 -9.56
N HIS A 85 -6.32 34.79 -9.56
CA HIS A 85 -6.42 33.97 -8.34
C HIS A 85 -5.04 33.55 -7.81
N LEU A 86 -4.14 33.13 -8.69
CA LEU A 86 -2.79 32.73 -8.30
C LEU A 86 -1.96 33.93 -7.80
N ILE A 87 -2.10 35.11 -8.43
CA ILE A 87 -1.47 36.36 -7.96
C ILE A 87 -1.93 36.70 -6.53
N CYS A 88 -3.24 36.62 -6.25
CA CYS A 88 -3.78 36.89 -4.92
C CYS A 88 -3.22 35.91 -3.87
N CYS A 89 -3.20 34.61 -4.18
CA CYS A 89 -2.67 33.60 -3.25
C CYS A 89 -1.18 33.79 -2.97
N LEU A 90 -0.36 34.06 -3.99
CA LEU A 90 1.07 34.30 -3.81
C LEU A 90 1.37 35.59 -3.03
N THR A 91 0.54 36.62 -3.19
CA THR A 91 0.64 37.86 -2.39
C THR A 91 0.34 37.59 -0.90
N GLY A 92 -0.68 36.77 -0.63
CA GLY A 92 -0.99 36.30 0.73
C GLY A 92 0.14 35.44 1.32
N PHE A 93 0.71 34.53 0.52
CA PHE A 93 1.84 33.69 0.92
C PHE A 93 3.07 34.51 1.34
N ILE A 94 3.41 35.59 0.62
CA ILE A 94 4.55 36.46 0.98
C ILE A 94 4.35 37.15 2.33
N SER A 95 3.09 37.43 2.67
CA SER A 95 2.73 38.08 3.94
C SER A 95 2.77 37.13 5.14
N ASN A 96 2.90 35.82 4.91
CA ASN A 96 2.92 34.82 5.97
C ASN A 96 4.24 34.91 6.78
N PRO A 97 4.19 35.09 8.12
CA PRO A 97 5.39 35.21 8.96
C PRO A 97 6.18 33.90 9.10
N CYS A 98 5.54 32.73 8.92
CA CYS A 98 6.15 31.41 9.04
C CYS A 98 7.03 31.02 7.84
N ILE A 99 6.97 31.79 6.74
CA ILE A 99 7.72 31.49 5.52
C ILE A 99 9.07 32.20 5.53
N ASP A 100 10.12 31.43 5.21
CA ASP A 100 11.49 31.94 5.16
C ASP A 100 11.74 32.92 3.99
N PHE A 101 12.89 33.59 4.02
CA PHE A 101 13.26 34.57 3.00
C PHE A 101 13.39 33.96 1.59
N LYS A 102 13.92 32.72 1.49
CA LYS A 102 14.12 32.02 0.22
C LYS A 102 12.78 31.79 -0.49
N ASN A 103 11.79 31.26 0.21
CA ASN A 103 10.49 30.93 -0.35
C ASN A 103 9.67 32.20 -0.65
N LYS A 104 9.77 33.24 0.19
CA LYS A 104 9.18 34.56 -0.12
C LYS A 104 9.73 35.15 -1.41
N PHE A 105 11.05 35.03 -1.63
CA PHE A 105 11.69 35.52 -2.84
C PHE A 105 11.26 34.73 -4.09
N GLN A 106 11.13 33.41 -3.98
CA GLN A 106 10.60 32.57 -5.06
C GLN A 106 9.15 32.95 -5.44
N ALA A 107 8.31 33.24 -4.44
CA ALA A 107 6.95 33.72 -4.68
C ALA A 107 6.92 35.09 -5.38
N LEU A 108 7.81 36.02 -5.01
CA LEU A 108 7.96 37.31 -5.70
C LEU A 108 8.37 37.15 -7.17
N PHE A 109 9.23 36.18 -7.48
CA PHE A 109 9.60 35.86 -8.85
C PHE A 109 8.46 35.23 -9.66
N ILE A 110 7.65 34.36 -9.06
CA ILE A 110 6.45 33.85 -9.74
C ILE A 110 5.46 34.99 -9.99
N LEU A 111 5.30 35.91 -9.03
CA LEU A 111 4.45 37.08 -9.18
C LEU A 111 4.89 38.00 -10.32
N SER A 112 6.18 38.26 -10.50
CA SER A 112 6.66 39.08 -11.61
C SER A 112 6.35 38.44 -12.96
N LYS A 113 6.55 37.12 -13.09
CA LYS A 113 6.15 36.36 -14.30
C LYS A 113 4.64 36.46 -14.58
N LEU A 114 3.80 36.27 -13.56
CA LEU A 114 2.34 36.34 -13.71
C LEU A 114 1.85 37.76 -14.02
N LYS A 115 2.58 38.79 -13.58
CA LYS A 115 2.30 40.21 -13.89
C LYS A 115 2.90 40.68 -15.21
N GLU A 116 3.57 39.80 -15.95
CA GLU A 116 4.31 40.14 -17.19
C GLU A 116 5.34 41.27 -16.95
N GLN A 117 5.92 41.31 -15.75
CA GLN A 117 6.97 42.25 -15.37
C GLN A 117 8.31 41.52 -15.27
N ALA A 118 9.37 42.15 -15.76
CA ALA A 118 10.73 41.67 -15.52
C ALA A 118 10.97 41.65 -13.99
N PHE A 119 11.46 40.52 -13.48
CA PHE A 119 11.93 40.49 -12.10
C PHE A 119 13.26 41.22 -12.04
N GLU A 120 13.28 42.45 -11.56
CA GLU A 120 14.53 43.19 -11.35
C GLU A 120 14.96 43.06 -9.89
N MET A 121 16.13 42.46 -9.65
CA MET A 121 16.76 42.61 -8.34
C MET A 121 17.08 44.09 -8.12
N SER A 122 16.74 44.61 -6.93
CA SER A 122 17.01 46.02 -6.62
C SER A 122 18.49 46.36 -6.87
N PRO A 123 18.82 47.46 -7.58
CA PRO A 123 20.21 47.84 -7.86
C PRO A 123 21.08 47.95 -6.59
N LYS A 124 20.45 48.28 -5.46
CA LYS A 124 21.09 48.34 -4.13
C LYS A 124 21.50 46.96 -3.61
N LEU A 125 20.68 45.93 -3.83
CA LEU A 125 21.02 44.56 -3.44
C LEU A 125 22.11 43.99 -4.38
N THR A 126 21.97 44.20 -5.69
CA THR A 126 22.95 43.79 -6.71
C THR A 126 24.33 44.39 -6.44
N SER A 127 24.40 45.72 -6.24
CA SER A 127 25.66 46.41 -5.91
C SER A 127 26.27 45.95 -4.58
N ARG A 128 25.44 45.69 -3.57
CA ARG A 128 25.90 45.16 -2.28
C ARG A 128 26.50 43.75 -2.41
N ILE A 129 25.83 42.86 -3.13
CA ILE A 129 26.35 41.50 -3.39
C ILE A 129 27.68 41.59 -4.15
N LYS A 130 27.76 42.40 -5.23
CA LYS A 130 29.01 42.61 -5.98
C LYS A 130 30.13 43.14 -5.11
N MET A 131 29.85 44.12 -4.25
CA MET A 131 30.84 44.67 -3.32
C MET A 131 31.34 43.60 -2.34
N MET A 132 30.44 42.77 -1.79
CA MET A 132 30.80 41.69 -0.85
C MET A 132 31.61 40.56 -1.52
N LEU A 133 31.42 40.35 -2.83
CA LEU A 133 32.21 39.41 -3.62
C LEU A 133 33.58 39.99 -4.03
N LYS A 134 33.64 41.30 -4.35
CA LYS A 134 34.85 42.00 -4.82
C LYS A 134 35.83 42.38 -3.70
N TYR A 135 35.32 42.69 -2.50
CA TYR A 135 36.13 43.02 -1.32
C TYR A 135 35.87 42.02 -0.19
N PRO A 136 36.44 40.82 -0.30
CA PRO A 136 35.99 39.69 0.48
C PRO A 136 36.59 39.69 1.89
N ALA A 137 35.71 39.82 2.88
CA ALA A 137 35.93 39.26 4.20
C ALA A 137 35.28 37.87 4.24
N LYS A 138 35.93 36.87 4.87
CA LYS A 138 35.49 35.47 4.89
C LYS A 138 33.97 35.30 5.15
N LYS A 139 33.44 36.01 6.15
CA LYS A 139 32.02 35.98 6.51
C LYS A 139 31.11 36.63 5.45
N ASN A 140 31.49 37.82 5.01
CA ASN A 140 30.72 38.60 4.03
C ASN A 140 30.63 37.88 2.67
N THR A 141 31.70 37.25 2.22
CA THR A 141 31.72 36.52 0.95
C THR A 141 30.87 35.26 1.01
N GLN A 142 30.92 34.52 2.13
CA GLN A 142 30.05 33.36 2.31
C GLN A 142 28.57 33.75 2.35
N GLU A 143 28.23 34.83 3.05
CA GLU A 143 26.86 35.35 3.08
C GLU A 143 26.40 35.77 1.68
N ALA A 144 27.23 36.49 0.91
CA ALA A 144 26.91 36.88 -0.46
C ALA A 144 26.66 35.67 -1.37
N LEU A 145 27.50 34.65 -1.29
CA LEU A 145 27.36 33.41 -2.06
C LEU A 145 26.08 32.65 -1.68
N ILE A 146 25.75 32.57 -0.38
CA ILE A 146 24.51 31.91 0.08
C ILE A 146 23.27 32.65 -0.43
N VAL A 147 23.26 33.99 -0.34
CA VAL A 147 22.16 34.81 -0.87
C VAL A 147 22.01 34.57 -2.37
N LEU A 148 23.11 34.58 -3.12
CA LEU A 148 23.11 34.34 -4.56
C LEU A 148 22.59 32.93 -4.92
N SER A 149 23.02 31.88 -4.21
CA SER A 149 22.50 30.52 -4.38
C SER A 149 20.98 30.44 -4.16
N ASN A 150 20.46 31.16 -3.15
CA ASN A 150 19.04 31.13 -2.82
C ASN A 150 18.17 31.83 -3.86
N VAL A 151 18.71 32.85 -4.54
CA VAL A 151 18.00 33.61 -5.57
C VAL A 151 18.28 33.13 -6.99
N ALA A 152 19.23 32.20 -7.20
CA ALA A 152 19.72 31.75 -8.51
C ALA A 152 18.60 31.40 -9.52
N LEU A 153 17.57 30.65 -9.10
CA LEU A 153 16.45 30.27 -9.97
C LEU A 153 15.57 31.45 -10.41
N CYS A 154 15.67 32.60 -9.73
CA CYS A 154 14.83 33.77 -9.94
C CYS A 154 15.53 34.88 -10.74
N LEU A 155 16.83 34.73 -11.03
CA LEU A 155 17.58 35.71 -11.80
C LEU A 155 17.41 35.48 -13.30
N ASP A 156 17.38 36.57 -14.06
CA ASP A 156 17.50 36.52 -15.52
C ASP A 156 18.92 36.09 -15.92
N PRO A 157 19.12 35.36 -17.04
CA PRO A 157 20.46 35.03 -17.54
C PRO A 157 21.42 36.21 -17.67
N THR A 158 20.96 37.44 -17.95
CA THR A 158 21.83 38.63 -17.97
C THR A 158 22.35 38.97 -16.58
N ASP A 159 21.47 38.98 -15.57
CA ASP A 159 21.84 39.27 -14.18
C ASP A 159 22.79 38.20 -13.63
N VAL A 160 22.55 36.92 -13.97
CA VAL A 160 23.43 35.82 -13.59
C VAL A 160 24.81 35.99 -14.19
N ALA A 161 24.89 36.32 -15.49
CA ALA A 161 26.16 36.52 -16.18
C ALA A 161 27.01 37.62 -15.54
N GLU A 162 26.39 38.64 -14.94
CA GLU A 162 27.10 39.71 -14.24
C GLU A 162 27.79 39.27 -12.94
N PHE A 163 27.45 38.12 -12.36
CA PHE A 163 28.09 37.60 -11.14
C PHE A 163 29.11 36.49 -11.43
N VAL A 164 29.08 35.90 -12.63
CA VAL A 164 29.96 34.78 -13.00
C VAL A 164 31.45 35.16 -12.88
N PRO A 165 31.92 36.32 -13.37
CA PRO A 165 33.34 36.68 -13.27
C PRO A 165 33.81 36.79 -11.82
N GLU A 166 33.02 37.42 -10.94
CA GLU A 166 33.34 37.61 -9.53
C GLU A 166 33.39 36.27 -8.79
N VAL A 167 32.41 35.39 -9.01
CA VAL A 167 32.37 34.07 -8.37
C VAL A 167 33.47 33.15 -8.93
N SER A 168 33.78 33.26 -10.23
CA SER A 168 34.88 32.53 -10.86
C SER A 168 36.24 32.97 -10.32
N ASN A 169 36.43 34.28 -10.12
CA ASN A 169 37.64 34.82 -9.53
C ASN A 169 37.84 34.32 -8.08
N ILE A 170 36.75 34.03 -7.37
CA ILE A 170 36.83 33.45 -6.03
C ILE A 170 37.48 32.06 -6.08
N LEU A 171 37.16 31.24 -7.09
CA LEU A 171 37.75 29.91 -7.27
C LEU A 171 39.25 29.95 -7.57
N THR A 172 39.76 31.00 -8.21
CA THR A 172 41.17 31.12 -8.58
C THR A 172 42.02 31.81 -7.52
N THR A 173 41.47 32.82 -6.85
CA THR A 173 42.22 33.75 -5.99
C THR A 173 42.25 33.33 -4.52
N TYR A 174 41.22 32.65 -4.01
CA TYR A 174 41.12 32.35 -2.58
C TYR A 174 41.59 30.93 -2.26
N SER A 175 42.55 30.83 -1.34
CA SER A 175 42.98 29.57 -0.72
C SER A 175 42.03 29.08 0.37
N ASN A 176 41.01 29.87 0.75
CA ASN A 176 40.09 29.49 1.82
C ASN A 176 39.12 28.39 1.37
N ILE A 177 39.24 27.23 2.01
CA ILE A 177 38.46 26.02 1.74
C ILE A 177 36.94 26.28 1.80
N HIS A 178 36.44 26.93 2.86
CA HIS A 178 34.99 27.14 3.03
C HIS A 178 34.42 28.12 2.02
N VAL A 179 35.17 29.16 1.66
CA VAL A 179 34.75 30.12 0.62
C VAL A 179 34.72 29.40 -0.74
N CYS A 180 35.72 28.58 -1.04
CA CYS A 180 35.77 27.76 -2.25
C CYS A 180 34.56 26.80 -2.33
N GLN A 181 34.24 26.08 -1.25
CA GLN A 181 33.07 25.21 -1.17
C GLN A 181 31.76 25.97 -1.45
N LYS A 182 31.57 27.14 -0.83
CA LYS A 182 30.37 27.98 -1.04
C LYS A 182 30.32 28.57 -2.44
N ALA A 183 31.46 28.88 -3.05
CA ALA A 183 31.52 29.34 -4.43
C ALA A 183 31.08 28.23 -5.40
N ILE A 184 31.55 27.00 -5.20
CA ILE A 184 31.10 25.84 -5.99
C ILE A 184 29.60 25.60 -5.79
N ASP A 185 29.10 25.60 -4.54
CA ASP A 185 27.66 25.46 -4.25
C ASP A 185 26.82 26.55 -4.97
N CYS A 186 27.31 27.80 -4.98
CA CYS A 186 26.68 28.92 -5.68
C CYS A 186 26.67 28.71 -7.19
N LEU A 187 27.80 28.34 -7.79
CA LEU A 187 27.87 28.06 -9.22
C LEU A 187 26.98 26.88 -9.61
N THR A 188 26.87 25.85 -8.76
CA THR A 188 25.97 24.71 -9.00
C THR A 188 24.52 25.18 -9.07
N ALA A 189 24.10 26.06 -8.14
CA ALA A 189 22.74 26.61 -8.13
C ALA A 189 22.43 27.48 -9.35
N LEU A 190 23.45 28.11 -9.95
CA LEU A 190 23.31 28.99 -11.12
C LEU A 190 23.28 28.23 -12.46
N ILE A 191 23.69 26.96 -12.53
CA ILE A 191 23.72 26.15 -13.77
C ILE A 191 22.44 26.31 -14.62
N PRO A 192 21.21 26.21 -14.07
CA PRO A 192 19.99 26.30 -14.87
C PRO A 192 19.73 27.66 -15.56
N ARG A 193 20.52 28.70 -15.23
CA ARG A 193 20.39 30.06 -15.79
C ARG A 193 21.61 30.49 -16.60
N LEU A 194 22.70 29.72 -16.56
CA LEU A 194 23.92 30.04 -17.29
C LEU A 194 23.80 29.68 -18.77
N LYS A 195 24.40 30.50 -19.64
CA LYS A 195 24.53 30.16 -21.06
C LYS A 195 25.61 29.11 -21.23
N GLN A 196 25.55 28.36 -22.33
CA GLN A 196 26.53 27.33 -22.64
C GLN A 196 27.97 27.89 -22.66
N ALA A 197 28.17 29.11 -23.18
CA ALA A 197 29.47 29.77 -23.18
C ALA A 197 30.03 29.93 -21.77
N ASP A 198 29.21 30.40 -20.82
CA ASP A 198 29.64 30.58 -19.42
C ASP A 198 29.98 29.22 -18.78
N LEU A 199 29.15 28.20 -18.99
CA LEU A 199 29.42 26.85 -18.49
C LEU A 199 30.73 26.27 -19.05
N SER A 200 31.00 26.49 -20.34
CA SER A 200 32.26 26.09 -20.97
C SER A 200 33.47 26.81 -20.37
N THR A 201 33.34 28.08 -19.96
CA THR A 201 34.43 28.80 -19.26
C THR A 201 34.63 28.32 -17.82
N LEU A 202 33.56 27.92 -17.13
CA LEU A 202 33.62 27.42 -15.75
C LEU A 202 34.21 26.01 -15.66
N MET A 203 33.97 25.18 -16.68
CA MET A 203 34.38 23.76 -16.66
C MET A 203 35.86 23.55 -16.33
N PRO A 204 36.83 24.21 -16.99
CA PRO A 204 38.25 24.09 -16.65
C PRO A 204 38.58 24.52 -15.21
N LEU A 205 37.89 25.54 -14.68
CA LEU A 205 38.10 26.03 -13.31
C LEU A 205 37.63 24.99 -12.29
N ILE A 206 36.45 24.40 -12.51
CA ILE A 206 35.90 23.33 -11.67
C ILE A 206 36.72 22.05 -11.80
N ALA A 207 37.13 21.68 -13.02
CA ALA A 207 37.97 20.51 -13.27
C ALA A 207 39.29 20.58 -12.48
N ARG A 208 39.90 21.77 -12.37
CA ARG A 208 41.10 21.97 -11.55
C ARG A 208 40.85 21.78 -10.04
N LYS A 209 39.61 21.90 -9.56
CA LYS A 209 39.26 21.66 -8.15
C LYS A 209 39.15 20.18 -7.80
N LEU A 210 39.17 19.29 -8.78
CA LEU A 210 39.11 17.85 -8.56
C LEU A 210 40.46 17.29 -8.06
N THR A 211 41.56 18.00 -8.24
CA THR A 211 42.87 17.67 -7.66
C THR A 211 43.19 18.50 -6.40
N HIS A 212 42.18 19.17 -5.82
CA HIS A 212 42.37 19.99 -4.63
C HIS A 212 42.72 19.14 -3.40
N ILE A 213 43.56 19.68 -2.51
CA ILE A 213 44.03 18.98 -1.30
C ILE A 213 42.87 18.59 -0.36
N ASP A 214 41.91 19.49 -0.18
CA ASP A 214 40.70 19.28 0.63
C ASP A 214 39.68 18.38 -0.09
N GLU A 215 39.28 17.29 0.58
CA GLU A 215 38.32 16.31 0.08
C GLU A 215 36.93 16.89 -0.18
N THR A 216 36.50 17.88 0.62
CA THR A 216 35.16 18.43 0.51
C THR A 216 35.08 19.34 -0.72
N VAL A 217 36.17 20.04 -1.06
CA VAL A 217 36.28 20.77 -2.33
C VAL A 217 36.22 19.81 -3.51
N ARG A 218 36.94 18.67 -3.49
CA ARG A 218 36.85 17.64 -4.54
C ARG A 218 35.42 17.10 -4.68
N GLN A 219 34.79 16.76 -3.56
CA GLN A 219 33.40 16.29 -3.52
C GLN A 219 32.42 17.31 -4.12
N LYS A 220 32.53 18.58 -3.75
CA LYS A 220 31.68 19.66 -4.27
C LYS A 220 31.89 19.89 -5.76
N ALA A 221 33.13 19.79 -6.25
CA ALA A 221 33.43 19.88 -7.67
C ALA A 221 32.78 18.74 -8.47
N LEU A 222 32.83 17.49 -7.97
CA LEU A 222 32.08 16.36 -8.55
C LEU A 222 30.56 16.61 -8.54
N GLY A 223 30.03 17.17 -7.44
CA GLY A 223 28.62 17.57 -7.34
C GLY A 223 28.21 18.60 -8.40
N TRP A 224 29.07 19.61 -8.64
CA TRP A 224 28.84 20.59 -9.72
C TRP A 224 28.82 19.91 -11.08
N ILE A 225 29.78 19.03 -11.36
CA ILE A 225 29.86 18.29 -12.63
C ILE A 225 28.62 17.41 -12.84
N CYS A 226 28.14 16.74 -11.79
CA CYS A 226 26.93 15.93 -11.86
C CYS A 226 25.71 16.74 -12.35
N VAL A 227 25.53 17.96 -11.82
CA VAL A 227 24.46 18.87 -12.25
C VAL A 227 24.71 19.40 -13.67
N TYR A 228 25.96 19.75 -13.99
CA TYR A 228 26.36 20.22 -15.33
C TYR A 228 26.05 19.18 -16.41
N VAL A 229 26.44 17.92 -16.21
CA VAL A 229 26.21 16.80 -17.13
C VAL A 229 24.71 16.57 -17.32
N SER A 230 23.95 16.56 -16.22
CA SER A 230 22.50 16.38 -16.26
C SER A 230 21.79 17.51 -17.03
N TYR A 231 22.29 18.74 -16.93
CA TYR A 231 21.70 19.91 -17.57
C TYR A 231 22.09 20.05 -19.05
N THR A 232 23.39 19.95 -19.35
CA THR A 232 23.92 20.15 -20.70
C THR A 232 23.80 18.92 -21.58
N LYS A 233 23.57 17.75 -20.99
CA LYS A 233 23.64 16.45 -21.69
C LYS A 233 25.00 16.23 -22.36
N ALA A 234 26.06 16.74 -21.73
CA ALA A 234 27.42 16.65 -22.26
C ALA A 234 27.91 15.20 -22.27
N ASN A 235 28.44 14.77 -23.42
CA ASN A 235 29.17 13.51 -23.57
C ASN A 235 30.65 13.80 -23.89
N ASP A 236 31.38 14.27 -22.87
CA ASP A 236 32.80 14.59 -22.98
C ASP A 236 33.64 13.44 -22.40
N LEU A 237 34.42 12.78 -23.27
CA LEU A 237 35.29 11.66 -22.90
C LEU A 237 36.40 12.06 -21.92
N ALA A 238 36.91 13.29 -22.01
CA ALA A 238 37.93 13.78 -21.08
C ALA A 238 37.33 13.98 -19.69
N LEU A 239 36.10 14.51 -19.63
CA LEU A 239 35.35 14.65 -18.39
C LEU A 239 35.03 13.29 -17.75
N PHE A 240 34.59 12.32 -18.56
CA PHE A 240 34.36 10.95 -18.13
C PHE A 240 35.61 10.33 -17.48
N ALA A 241 36.76 10.40 -18.15
CA ALA A 241 38.02 9.86 -17.63
C ALA A 241 38.41 10.51 -16.29
N LEU A 242 38.18 11.81 -16.17
CA LEU A 242 38.47 12.55 -14.94
C LEU A 242 37.58 12.10 -13.77
N ILE A 243 36.26 12.01 -13.98
CA ILE A 243 35.33 11.52 -12.94
C ILE A 243 35.68 10.08 -12.54
N LYS A 244 35.94 9.21 -13.52
CA LYS A 244 36.29 7.80 -13.30
C LYS A 244 37.49 7.63 -12.37
N ASN A 245 38.53 8.47 -12.51
CA ASN A 245 39.72 8.39 -11.67
C ASN A 245 39.41 8.57 -10.17
N HIS A 246 38.38 9.34 -9.83
CA HIS A 246 37.96 9.56 -8.44
C HIS A 246 37.21 8.39 -7.80
N LEU A 247 36.94 7.30 -8.55
CA LEU A 247 36.57 6.02 -7.93
C LEU A 247 37.70 5.47 -7.04
N ASN A 248 38.95 5.88 -7.27
CA ASN A 248 40.11 5.45 -6.47
C ASN A 248 40.60 6.55 -5.52
N ASP A 249 39.80 7.59 -5.25
CA ASP A 249 40.17 8.65 -4.31
C ASP A 249 40.31 8.08 -2.88
N ASP A 250 41.30 8.55 -2.12
CA ASP A 250 41.53 8.12 -0.74
C ASP A 250 40.31 8.41 0.16
N ASN A 251 39.58 9.48 -0.13
CA ASN A 251 38.44 9.90 0.67
C ASN A 251 37.13 9.25 0.20
N ARG A 252 36.45 8.58 1.14
CA ARG A 252 35.16 7.91 0.91
C ARG A 252 34.05 8.81 0.36
N ALA A 253 33.98 10.07 0.80
CA ALA A 253 32.93 10.99 0.36
C ALA A 253 33.15 11.46 -1.09
N VAL A 254 34.41 11.49 -1.53
CA VAL A 254 34.77 11.79 -2.92
C VAL A 254 34.45 10.60 -3.81
N ARG A 255 34.78 9.37 -3.39
CA ARG A 255 34.37 8.14 -4.12
C ARG A 255 32.85 8.05 -4.27
N ASP A 256 32.11 8.36 -3.21
CA ASP A 256 30.65 8.39 -3.22
C ASP A 256 30.09 9.43 -4.21
N ALA A 257 30.63 10.65 -4.20
CA ALA A 257 30.25 11.69 -5.17
C ALA A 257 30.64 11.32 -6.61
N ALA A 258 31.74 10.60 -6.81
CA ALA A 258 32.13 10.10 -8.13
C ALA A 258 31.14 9.05 -8.64
N LEU A 259 30.68 8.13 -7.77
CA LEU A 259 29.64 7.16 -8.10
C LEU A 259 28.31 7.84 -8.48
N ASP A 260 27.87 8.84 -7.71
CA ASP A 260 26.67 9.62 -8.02
C ASP A 260 26.81 10.35 -9.36
N CYS A 261 27.97 10.97 -9.61
CA CYS A 261 28.25 11.69 -10.85
C CYS A 261 28.27 10.75 -12.07
N LEU A 262 28.95 9.60 -11.98
CA LEU A 262 28.95 8.58 -13.04
C LEU A 262 27.54 8.03 -13.29
N THR A 263 26.74 7.86 -12.24
CA THR A 263 25.34 7.43 -12.33
C THR A 263 24.45 8.41 -13.09
N ALA A 264 24.74 9.70 -13.01
CA ALA A 264 24.09 10.75 -13.82
C ALA A 264 24.66 10.79 -15.25
N PHE A 265 25.90 10.37 -15.45
CA PHE A 265 26.59 10.33 -16.75
C PHE A 265 26.15 9.15 -17.63
N VAL A 266 25.71 8.03 -17.04
CA VAL A 266 25.32 6.79 -17.76
C VAL A 266 24.47 7.03 -19.02
N PRO A 267 23.41 7.88 -19.02
CA PRO A 267 22.57 8.08 -20.21
C PRO A 267 23.31 8.66 -21.43
N PHE A 268 24.53 9.17 -21.24
CA PHE A 268 25.32 9.84 -22.28
C PHE A 268 26.55 9.03 -22.71
N LEU A 269 26.83 7.89 -22.07
CA LEU A 269 27.98 7.05 -22.40
C LEU A 269 27.67 6.08 -23.55
N LEU A 270 28.71 5.63 -24.26
CA LEU A 270 28.64 4.55 -25.24
C LEU A 270 29.00 3.21 -24.58
N SER A 271 28.74 2.11 -25.28
CA SER A 271 28.97 0.75 -24.79
C SER A 271 30.41 0.48 -24.33
N GLU A 272 31.39 1.07 -25.01
CA GLU A 272 32.81 0.96 -24.66
C GLU A 272 33.10 1.54 -23.26
N GLN A 273 32.54 2.70 -22.93
CA GLN A 273 32.75 3.33 -21.61
C GLN A 273 32.03 2.57 -20.50
N PHE A 274 30.91 1.88 -20.80
CA PHE A 274 30.28 1.01 -19.81
C PHE A 274 31.24 -0.09 -19.39
N ILE A 275 31.86 -0.79 -20.34
CA ILE A 275 32.86 -1.85 -20.08
C ILE A 275 34.05 -1.27 -19.31
N GLU A 276 34.53 -0.09 -19.71
CA GLU A 276 35.67 0.59 -19.07
C GLU A 276 35.44 0.96 -17.60
N LEU A 277 34.18 1.24 -17.21
CA LEU A 277 33.80 1.53 -15.83
C LEU A 277 33.73 0.29 -14.94
N LEU A 278 33.43 -0.87 -15.50
CA LEU A 278 33.08 -2.07 -14.73
C LEU A 278 34.13 -2.43 -13.66
N PRO A 279 35.44 -2.48 -13.96
CA PRO A 279 36.44 -2.83 -12.96
C PRO A 279 36.46 -1.85 -11.78
N GLY A 280 36.34 -0.54 -12.06
CA GLY A 280 36.34 0.51 -11.04
C GLY A 280 35.13 0.44 -10.13
N VAL A 281 33.93 0.22 -10.69
CA VAL A 281 32.67 0.10 -9.95
C VAL A 281 32.64 -1.19 -9.12
N VAL A 282 33.09 -2.31 -9.68
CA VAL A 282 33.18 -3.58 -8.97
C VAL A 282 34.15 -3.52 -7.80
N ASN A 283 35.26 -2.78 -7.92
CA ASN A 283 36.16 -2.56 -6.80
C ASN A 283 35.48 -1.80 -5.65
N GLN A 284 34.58 -0.86 -5.96
CA GLN A 284 33.80 -0.17 -4.92
C GLN A 284 32.83 -1.09 -4.18
N LEU A 285 32.46 -2.23 -4.77
CA LEU A 285 31.65 -3.22 -4.06
C LEU A 285 32.43 -3.84 -2.90
N ILE A 286 33.76 -4.02 -3.01
CA ILE A 286 34.61 -4.66 -1.99
C ILE A 286 34.69 -3.82 -0.70
N GLU A 287 34.37 -2.52 -0.79
CA GLU A 287 34.48 -1.56 0.31
C GLU A 287 33.53 -1.91 1.48
N LYS A 288 33.99 -1.67 2.72
CA LYS A 288 33.18 -1.94 3.93
C LYS A 288 32.07 -0.91 4.15
N ASP A 289 32.16 0.25 3.50
CA ASP A 289 31.19 1.33 3.63
C ASP A 289 29.88 0.99 2.91
N LYS A 290 28.81 0.84 3.69
CA LYS A 290 27.47 0.49 3.20
C LYS A 290 26.93 1.49 2.17
N ARG A 291 27.27 2.77 2.28
CA ARG A 291 26.77 3.83 1.38
C ARG A 291 27.44 3.74 0.02
N ILE A 292 28.77 3.65 -0.01
CA ILE A 292 29.55 3.45 -1.25
C ILE A 292 29.08 2.19 -1.95
N ASN A 293 28.93 1.10 -1.20
CA ASN A 293 28.46 -0.17 -1.76
C ASN A 293 27.08 -0.03 -2.42
N LYS A 294 26.13 0.61 -1.73
CA LYS A 294 24.79 0.87 -2.27
C LYS A 294 24.84 1.69 -3.56
N ASN A 295 25.63 2.77 -3.58
CA ASN A 295 25.74 3.64 -4.74
C ASN A 295 26.45 2.96 -5.92
N ALA A 296 27.46 2.13 -5.65
CA ALA A 296 28.10 1.28 -6.65
C ALA A 296 27.14 0.25 -7.25
N LEU A 297 26.30 -0.39 -6.42
CA LEU A 297 25.24 -1.28 -6.89
C LEU A 297 24.20 -0.55 -7.74
N GLN A 298 23.83 0.68 -7.39
CA GLN A 298 22.90 1.48 -8.19
C GLN A 298 23.48 1.85 -9.55
N LEU A 299 24.75 2.27 -9.60
CA LEU A 299 25.46 2.52 -10.84
C LEU A 299 25.52 1.25 -11.69
N LEU A 300 25.95 0.14 -11.10
CA LEU A 300 26.04 -1.15 -11.78
C LEU A 300 24.69 -1.61 -12.32
N LYS A 301 23.60 -1.42 -11.57
CA LYS A 301 22.24 -1.68 -12.05
C LYS A 301 21.91 -0.88 -13.31
N LYS A 302 22.30 0.40 -13.39
CA LYS A 302 22.10 1.16 -14.62
C LYS A 302 22.97 0.65 -15.77
N LEU A 303 24.24 0.38 -15.51
CA LEU A 303 25.19 -0.12 -16.52
C LEU A 303 24.74 -1.47 -17.10
N CYS A 304 24.29 -2.41 -16.26
CA CYS A 304 23.88 -3.74 -16.70
C CYS A 304 22.72 -3.73 -17.71
N HIS A 305 21.86 -2.70 -17.75
CA HIS A 305 20.82 -2.62 -18.79
C HIS A 305 21.35 -2.26 -20.18
N HIS A 306 22.61 -1.81 -20.27
CA HIS A 306 23.24 -1.37 -21.51
C HIS A 306 24.39 -2.27 -21.99
N LEU A 307 24.70 -3.33 -21.24
CA LEU A 307 25.77 -4.27 -21.55
C LEU A 307 25.24 -5.47 -22.32
N GLN A 308 26.08 -6.04 -23.19
CA GLN A 308 25.73 -7.28 -23.87
C GLN A 308 25.93 -8.47 -22.92
N PRO A 309 25.24 -9.61 -23.12
CA PRO A 309 25.46 -10.82 -22.33
C PRO A 309 26.94 -11.25 -22.29
N SER A 310 27.71 -11.04 -23.36
CA SER A 310 29.15 -11.31 -23.40
C SER A 310 29.95 -10.50 -22.36
N ASP A 311 29.56 -9.25 -22.12
CA ASP A 311 30.22 -8.37 -21.16
C ASP A 311 29.85 -8.77 -19.73
N LEU A 312 28.57 -9.12 -19.51
CA LEU A 312 28.07 -9.55 -18.20
C LEU A 312 28.71 -10.88 -17.74
N LYS A 313 29.01 -11.79 -18.68
CA LYS A 313 29.73 -13.05 -18.39
C LYS A 313 31.08 -12.82 -17.72
N THR A 314 31.73 -11.67 -17.95
CA THR A 314 33.03 -11.36 -17.32
C THR A 314 32.93 -11.27 -15.79
N PHE A 315 31.74 -11.09 -15.23
CA PHE A 315 31.51 -11.10 -13.78
C PHE A 315 31.42 -12.50 -13.18
N LEU A 316 31.11 -13.54 -13.97
CA LEU A 316 30.87 -14.88 -13.44
C LEU A 316 32.09 -15.45 -12.68
N PRO A 317 33.36 -15.35 -13.18
CA PRO A 317 34.52 -15.81 -12.41
C PRO A 317 34.66 -15.13 -11.06
N LEU A 318 34.39 -13.82 -11.00
CA LEU A 318 34.44 -13.04 -9.78
C LEU A 318 33.36 -13.46 -8.78
N ILE A 319 32.13 -13.63 -9.26
CA ILE A 319 30.98 -14.10 -8.47
C ILE A 319 31.32 -15.48 -7.87
N THR A 320 31.77 -16.42 -8.71
CA THR A 320 32.16 -17.78 -8.27
C THR A 320 33.22 -17.73 -7.16
N ALA A 321 34.27 -16.94 -7.34
CA ALA A 321 35.35 -16.82 -6.35
C ALA A 321 34.86 -16.21 -5.02
N ARG A 322 33.86 -15.32 -5.07
CA ARG A 322 33.38 -14.59 -3.90
C ARG A 322 32.25 -15.27 -3.14
N LEU A 323 31.44 -16.13 -3.78
CA LEU A 323 30.38 -16.90 -3.09
C LEU A 323 30.95 -17.79 -1.97
N ASN A 324 32.19 -18.24 -2.07
CA ASN A 324 32.85 -19.03 -1.00
C ASN A 324 33.80 -18.22 -0.11
N ASN A 325 33.76 -16.89 -0.19
CA ASN A 325 34.69 -16.05 0.56
C ASN A 325 34.36 -16.02 2.06
N LYS A 326 35.38 -15.93 2.91
CA LYS A 326 35.21 -15.79 4.37
C LYS A 326 34.46 -14.50 4.76
N ASN A 327 34.64 -13.43 3.99
CA ASN A 327 33.96 -12.16 4.20
C ASN A 327 32.50 -12.24 3.77
N LEU A 328 31.57 -12.05 4.72
CA LEU A 328 30.12 -12.06 4.46
C LEU A 328 29.68 -11.04 3.42
N PHE A 329 30.34 -9.87 3.37
CA PHE A 329 30.00 -8.82 2.40
C PHE A 329 30.28 -9.26 0.97
N HIS A 330 31.37 -9.99 0.74
CA HIS A 330 31.68 -10.52 -0.59
C HIS A 330 30.61 -11.51 -1.06
N ARG A 331 30.14 -12.40 -0.17
CA ARG A 331 29.08 -13.37 -0.50
C ARG A 331 27.78 -12.65 -0.81
N LEU A 332 27.36 -11.75 0.07
CA LEU A 332 26.13 -10.95 -0.09
C LEU A 332 26.13 -10.17 -1.42
N GLN A 333 27.22 -9.49 -1.74
CA GLN A 333 27.33 -8.69 -2.96
C GLN A 333 27.34 -9.54 -4.23
N SER A 334 28.00 -10.70 -4.19
CA SER A 334 28.00 -11.64 -5.31
C SER A 334 26.61 -12.16 -5.61
N LEU A 335 25.80 -12.40 -4.57
CA LEU A 335 24.39 -12.77 -4.71
C LEU A 335 23.57 -11.63 -5.32
N ILE A 336 23.73 -10.40 -4.84
CA ILE A 336 23.01 -9.23 -5.38
C ILE A 336 23.41 -8.98 -6.84
N LEU A 337 24.70 -9.04 -7.16
CA LEU A 337 25.20 -8.87 -8.52
C LEU A 337 24.67 -9.97 -9.44
N LEU A 338 24.70 -11.22 -9.00
CA LEU A 338 24.15 -12.32 -9.79
C LEU A 338 22.65 -12.15 -10.03
N THR A 339 21.89 -11.77 -9.00
CA THR A 339 20.46 -11.45 -9.11
C THR A 339 20.20 -10.37 -10.16
N LEU A 340 21.06 -9.35 -10.23
CA LEU A 340 20.93 -8.26 -11.20
C LEU A 340 21.16 -8.71 -12.66
N ILE A 341 22.11 -9.61 -12.89
CA ILE A 341 22.54 -10.00 -14.25
C ILE A 341 21.91 -11.31 -14.75
N ALA A 342 21.39 -12.16 -13.85
CA ALA A 342 20.94 -13.52 -14.18
C ALA A 342 19.96 -13.56 -15.37
N ASN A 343 18.95 -12.68 -15.37
CA ASN A 343 17.93 -12.62 -16.42
C ASN A 343 18.47 -12.27 -17.83
N GLN A 344 19.71 -11.78 -17.92
CA GLN A 344 20.36 -11.42 -19.19
C GLN A 344 21.36 -12.48 -19.66
N LEU A 345 21.60 -13.54 -18.87
CA LEU A 345 22.53 -14.61 -19.16
C LEU A 345 21.80 -15.86 -19.65
N GLN A 346 22.52 -16.72 -20.38
CA GLN A 346 21.96 -17.99 -20.83
C GLN A 346 22.00 -19.02 -19.68
N PRO A 347 21.05 -19.98 -19.63
CA PRO A 347 21.03 -21.02 -18.60
C PRO A 347 22.36 -21.77 -18.45
N GLU A 348 23.03 -22.09 -19.56
CA GLU A 348 24.29 -22.84 -19.58
C GLU A 348 25.43 -22.12 -18.87
N GLU A 349 25.37 -20.78 -18.83
CA GLU A 349 26.37 -19.92 -18.19
C GLU A 349 26.18 -19.85 -16.68
N LEU A 350 24.94 -20.07 -16.22
CA LEU A 350 24.58 -20.06 -14.80
C LEU A 350 24.76 -21.43 -14.14
N LEU A 351 24.73 -22.53 -14.91
CA LEU A 351 24.89 -23.90 -14.41
C LEU A 351 26.08 -24.08 -13.44
N PRO A 352 27.30 -23.56 -13.70
CA PRO A 352 28.43 -23.73 -12.80
C PRO A 352 28.25 -23.06 -11.44
N LEU A 353 27.37 -22.07 -11.34
CA LEU A 353 27.09 -21.31 -10.11
C LEU A 353 26.06 -21.99 -9.21
N PHE A 354 25.27 -22.94 -9.72
CA PHE A 354 24.18 -23.55 -8.94
C PHE A 354 24.68 -24.25 -7.68
N SER A 355 25.73 -25.08 -7.77
CA SER A 355 26.31 -25.74 -6.59
C SER A 355 26.81 -24.74 -5.52
N PRO A 356 27.62 -23.71 -5.88
CA PRO A 356 27.96 -22.61 -4.97
C PRO A 356 26.76 -21.88 -4.36
N LEU A 357 25.69 -21.67 -5.14
CA LEU A 357 24.47 -20.98 -4.70
C LEU A 357 23.62 -21.80 -3.71
N ILE A 358 23.54 -23.13 -3.89
CA ILE A 358 22.85 -24.02 -2.93
C ILE A 358 23.50 -23.86 -1.56
N LYS A 359 24.84 -23.81 -1.52
CA LYS A 359 25.57 -23.61 -0.26
C LYS A 359 25.24 -22.29 0.44
N GLN A 360 24.94 -21.22 -0.31
CA GLN A 360 24.60 -19.92 0.28
C GLN A 360 23.23 -19.91 0.97
N LEU A 361 22.33 -20.83 0.62
CA LEU A 361 21.07 -21.01 1.34
C LEU A 361 21.29 -21.45 2.79
N ARG A 362 22.48 -21.96 3.11
CA ARG A 362 22.91 -22.39 4.46
C ARG A 362 24.00 -21.51 5.04
N ASP A 363 24.15 -20.29 4.52
CA ASP A 363 25.14 -19.38 5.05
C ASP A 363 24.89 -19.09 6.54
N ALA A 364 25.95 -18.87 7.34
CA ALA A 364 25.78 -18.55 8.75
C ALA A 364 25.04 -17.21 8.97
N ASP A 365 25.14 -16.27 8.01
CA ASP A 365 24.51 -14.95 8.10
C ASP A 365 23.13 -14.90 7.43
N THR A 366 22.13 -14.41 8.16
CA THR A 366 20.73 -14.33 7.70
C THR A 366 20.55 -13.43 6.47
N ASN A 367 21.35 -12.37 6.31
CA ASN A 367 21.23 -11.49 5.14
C ASN A 367 21.78 -12.16 3.88
N VAL A 368 22.88 -12.91 4.02
CA VAL A 368 23.42 -13.72 2.92
C VAL A 368 22.40 -14.76 2.48
N ARG A 369 21.75 -15.45 3.44
CA ARG A 369 20.67 -16.39 3.12
C ARG A 369 19.51 -15.71 2.39
N LYS A 370 19.01 -14.56 2.87
CA LYS A 370 17.95 -13.78 2.19
C LYS A 370 18.31 -13.40 0.76
N ALA A 371 19.51 -12.87 0.53
CA ALA A 371 19.98 -12.55 -0.82
C ALA A 371 20.15 -13.80 -1.69
N ALA A 372 20.49 -14.94 -1.09
CA ALA A 372 20.54 -16.22 -1.81
C ALA A 372 19.14 -16.63 -2.27
N PHE A 373 18.12 -16.54 -1.40
CA PHE A 373 16.72 -16.80 -1.81
C PHE A 373 16.28 -15.88 -2.96
N GLU A 374 16.54 -14.57 -2.88
CA GLU A 374 16.22 -13.61 -3.97
C GLU A 374 16.94 -13.97 -5.28
N CYS A 375 18.22 -14.35 -5.20
CA CYS A 375 19.00 -14.79 -6.34
C CYS A 375 18.41 -16.05 -6.97
N TRP A 376 17.98 -17.02 -6.16
CA TRP A 376 17.33 -18.25 -6.62
C TRP A 376 15.98 -18.00 -7.28
N ILE A 377 15.16 -17.11 -6.73
CA ILE A 377 13.89 -16.69 -7.36
C ILE A 377 14.17 -16.08 -8.74
N THR A 378 15.21 -15.25 -8.85
CA THR A 378 15.54 -14.59 -10.12
C THR A 378 16.11 -15.57 -11.13
N CYS A 379 17.03 -16.44 -10.72
CA CYS A 379 17.52 -17.53 -11.57
C CYS A 379 16.43 -18.55 -11.91
N SER A 380 15.28 -18.52 -11.24
CA SER A 380 14.24 -19.55 -11.38
C SER A 380 13.90 -19.77 -12.85
N SER A 381 13.62 -18.70 -13.60
CA SER A 381 13.24 -18.75 -15.02
C SER A 381 14.24 -19.45 -15.94
N HIS A 382 15.50 -19.60 -15.53
CA HIS A 382 16.55 -20.25 -16.32
C HIS A 382 16.63 -21.77 -16.10
N PHE A 383 16.01 -22.31 -15.05
CA PHE A 383 16.00 -23.75 -14.84
C PHE A 383 15.09 -24.42 -15.87
N THR A 384 15.62 -25.47 -16.50
CA THR A 384 14.78 -26.41 -17.24
C THR A 384 13.93 -27.22 -16.26
N GLN A 385 12.91 -27.87 -16.80
CA GLN A 385 12.05 -28.76 -16.03
C GLN A 385 12.84 -29.92 -15.41
N ALA A 386 13.84 -30.45 -16.11
CA ALA A 386 14.76 -31.45 -15.57
C ALA A 386 15.60 -30.91 -14.42
N ASP A 387 16.08 -29.67 -14.51
CA ASP A 387 16.85 -29.03 -13.42
C ASP A 387 15.98 -28.86 -12.18
N LEU A 388 14.74 -28.36 -12.35
CA LEU A 388 13.79 -28.22 -11.25
C LEU A 388 13.48 -29.56 -10.57
N ASN A 389 13.20 -30.60 -11.35
CA ASN A 389 12.90 -31.95 -10.84
C ASN A 389 14.05 -32.54 -10.02
N ASN A 390 15.30 -32.22 -10.37
CA ASN A 390 16.48 -32.66 -9.63
C ASN A 390 16.75 -31.80 -8.37
N LEU A 391 16.55 -30.49 -8.46
CA LEU A 391 16.92 -29.53 -7.41
C LEU A 391 15.88 -29.45 -6.29
N ILE A 392 14.59 -29.45 -6.63
CA ILE A 392 13.50 -29.24 -5.67
C ILE A 392 13.50 -30.29 -4.54
N PRO A 393 13.62 -31.61 -4.81
CA PRO A 393 13.65 -32.60 -3.74
C PRO A 393 14.82 -32.41 -2.77
N SER A 394 15.99 -32.02 -3.28
CA SER A 394 17.15 -31.69 -2.44
C SER A 394 16.84 -30.47 -1.58
N LEU A 395 16.36 -29.36 -2.17
CA LEU A 395 16.05 -28.12 -1.45
C LEU A 395 14.96 -28.31 -0.37
N ILE A 396 13.88 -29.04 -0.68
CA ILE A 396 12.83 -29.40 0.27
C ILE A 396 13.45 -30.12 1.48
N ASN A 397 14.31 -31.11 1.27
CA ASN A 397 15.00 -31.81 2.36
C ASN A 397 15.98 -30.92 3.14
N GLN A 398 16.47 -29.84 2.55
CA GLN A 398 17.49 -28.98 3.15
C GLN A 398 16.93 -27.83 4.00
N TRP A 399 15.68 -27.41 3.81
CA TRP A 399 15.07 -26.27 4.50
C TRP A 399 14.36 -26.68 5.80
N VAL A 400 14.98 -26.40 6.95
CA VAL A 400 14.53 -26.88 8.29
C VAL A 400 14.67 -25.82 9.41
N HIS A 401 14.95 -24.54 9.11
CA HIS A 401 15.14 -23.53 10.16
C HIS A 401 13.96 -22.55 10.30
N GLU A 402 13.61 -22.23 11.55
CA GLU A 402 12.44 -21.43 11.93
C GLU A 402 12.47 -19.98 11.42
N ASP A 403 13.64 -19.36 11.39
CA ASP A 403 13.86 -17.97 10.97
C ASP A 403 13.79 -17.77 9.43
N GLU A 404 13.69 -18.87 8.67
CA GLU A 404 13.83 -18.90 7.21
C GLU A 404 12.59 -19.42 6.47
N LYS A 405 11.48 -19.60 7.20
CA LYS A 405 10.21 -20.12 6.67
C LYS A 405 9.70 -19.30 5.47
N GLU A 406 9.63 -17.97 5.59
CA GLU A 406 9.07 -17.11 4.54
C GLU A 406 9.94 -16.97 3.27
N PRO A 407 11.27 -16.74 3.35
CA PRO A 407 12.12 -16.72 2.15
C PRO A 407 12.17 -18.06 1.41
N SER A 408 12.25 -19.17 2.14
CA SER A 408 12.21 -20.52 1.56
C SER A 408 10.88 -20.78 0.84
N ARG A 409 9.78 -20.32 1.43
CA ARG A 409 8.44 -20.37 0.83
C ARG A 409 8.35 -19.61 -0.48
N GLN A 410 8.96 -18.44 -0.57
CA GLN A 410 8.95 -17.66 -1.82
C GLN A 410 9.71 -18.36 -2.94
N VAL A 411 10.87 -18.98 -2.66
CA VAL A 411 11.59 -19.80 -3.65
C VAL A 411 10.75 -21.00 -4.07
N LEU A 412 10.19 -21.74 -3.10
CA LEU A 412 9.41 -22.92 -3.43
C LEU A 412 8.18 -22.59 -4.27
N LYS A 413 7.46 -21.51 -3.94
CA LYS A 413 6.32 -21.03 -4.71
C LYS A 413 6.72 -20.66 -6.15
N ALA A 414 7.85 -19.99 -6.33
CA ALA A 414 8.38 -19.65 -7.65
C ALA A 414 8.68 -20.91 -8.48
N PHE A 415 9.24 -21.96 -7.85
CA PHE A 415 9.59 -23.21 -8.54
C PHE A 415 8.36 -24.08 -8.85
N ILE A 416 7.47 -24.26 -7.87
CA ILE A 416 6.23 -25.04 -8.01
C ILE A 416 5.37 -24.49 -9.14
N SER A 417 5.25 -23.16 -9.27
CA SER A 417 4.46 -22.53 -10.32
C SER A 417 4.94 -22.85 -11.76
N ARG A 418 6.11 -23.45 -11.90
CA ARG A 418 6.74 -23.82 -13.18
C ARG A 418 6.79 -25.33 -13.41
N LEU A 419 6.31 -26.14 -12.47
CA LEU A 419 6.18 -27.58 -12.64
C LEU A 419 4.82 -27.93 -13.24
N ASN A 420 4.79 -29.00 -14.05
CA ASN A 420 3.52 -29.50 -14.59
C ASN A 420 2.78 -30.33 -13.53
N PRO A 421 1.44 -30.47 -13.64
CA PRO A 421 0.64 -31.24 -12.69
C PRO A 421 1.17 -32.65 -12.44
N SER A 422 1.66 -33.34 -13.49
CA SER A 422 2.25 -34.69 -13.38
C SER A 422 3.51 -34.75 -12.50
N GLU A 423 4.28 -33.67 -12.43
CA GLU A 423 5.53 -33.61 -11.66
C GLU A 423 5.28 -33.18 -10.22
N LEU A 424 4.31 -32.28 -10.03
CA LEU A 424 3.86 -31.88 -8.70
C LEU A 424 3.40 -33.09 -7.88
N VAL A 425 2.73 -34.05 -8.52
CA VAL A 425 2.34 -35.33 -7.89
C VAL A 425 3.54 -36.08 -7.32
N HIS A 426 4.72 -36.02 -7.94
CA HIS A 426 5.92 -36.70 -7.43
C HIS A 426 6.54 -36.01 -6.21
N LEU A 427 6.24 -34.72 -5.98
CA LEU A 427 6.68 -34.00 -4.78
C LEU A 427 5.76 -34.25 -3.58
N VAL A 428 4.49 -34.61 -3.81
CA VAL A 428 3.50 -34.87 -2.76
C VAL A 428 3.99 -35.94 -1.76
N PRO A 429 4.54 -37.12 -2.17
CA PRO A 429 5.08 -38.10 -1.24
C PRO A 429 6.20 -37.57 -0.35
N LEU A 430 7.07 -36.71 -0.88
CA LEU A 430 8.19 -36.13 -0.12
C LEU A 430 7.67 -35.22 0.98
N ILE A 431 6.78 -34.30 0.64
CA ILE A 431 6.20 -33.36 1.62
C ILE A 431 5.31 -34.14 2.62
N THR A 432 4.56 -35.14 2.17
CA THR A 432 3.75 -36.02 3.05
C THR A 432 4.63 -36.80 4.04
N THR A 433 5.78 -37.30 3.61
CA THR A 433 6.75 -37.96 4.49
C THR A 433 7.29 -36.99 5.54
N ARG A 434 7.56 -35.74 5.16
CA ARG A 434 8.05 -34.70 6.09
C ARG A 434 6.97 -34.19 7.05
N LEU A 435 5.70 -34.14 6.63
CA LEU A 435 4.57 -33.94 7.53
C LEU A 435 4.51 -35.02 8.62
N THR A 436 4.78 -36.27 8.22
CA THR A 436 4.72 -37.42 9.12
C THR A 436 5.93 -37.46 10.07
N ASN A 437 7.14 -37.32 9.52
CA ASN A 437 8.40 -37.62 10.21
C ASN A 437 9.26 -36.39 10.56
N GLY A 438 8.86 -35.18 10.16
CA GLY A 438 9.62 -33.94 10.38
C GLY A 438 9.50 -33.39 11.80
N THR A 439 10.36 -32.43 12.15
CA THR A 439 10.23 -31.63 13.38
C THR A 439 9.05 -30.66 13.27
N ASP A 440 8.61 -30.07 14.37
CA ASP A 440 7.41 -29.22 14.40
C ASP A 440 7.52 -28.01 13.45
N GLY A 441 8.70 -27.40 13.36
CA GLY A 441 8.99 -26.33 12.39
C GLY A 441 8.95 -26.78 10.92
N VAL A 442 9.29 -28.04 10.63
CA VAL A 442 9.23 -28.64 9.29
C VAL A 442 7.78 -28.92 8.90
N ARG A 443 7.01 -29.54 9.81
CA ARG A 443 5.58 -29.79 9.61
C ARG A 443 4.84 -28.49 9.33
N ALA A 444 5.18 -27.42 10.04
CA ALA A 444 4.58 -26.11 9.84
C ALA A 444 4.80 -25.53 8.44
N ALA A 445 6.04 -25.54 7.96
CA ALA A 445 6.38 -25.06 6.62
C ALA A 445 5.75 -25.92 5.53
N ASP A 446 5.72 -27.24 5.72
CA ASP A 446 5.16 -28.19 4.77
C ASP A 446 3.63 -28.06 4.65
N ILE A 447 2.94 -27.76 5.75
CA ILE A 447 1.49 -27.45 5.72
C ILE A 447 1.19 -26.20 4.90
N ASP A 448 2.00 -25.15 5.05
CA ASP A 448 1.88 -23.94 4.23
C ASP A 448 2.18 -24.22 2.74
N TYR A 449 3.15 -25.08 2.44
CA TYR A 449 3.43 -25.52 1.07
C TYR A 449 2.25 -26.26 0.45
N PHE A 450 1.57 -27.11 1.22
CA PHE A 450 0.44 -27.89 0.74
C PHE A 450 -0.77 -27.05 0.32
N SER A 451 -0.94 -25.82 0.82
CA SER A 451 -1.97 -24.90 0.29
C SER A 451 -1.82 -24.71 -1.23
N ILE A 452 -0.59 -24.75 -1.74
CA ILE A 452 -0.23 -24.62 -3.15
C ILE A 452 -0.45 -25.95 -3.91
N PHE A 453 -0.28 -27.09 -3.23
CA PHE A 453 -0.41 -28.43 -3.83
C PHE A 453 -1.82 -29.04 -3.70
N SER A 454 -2.73 -28.41 -2.97
CA SER A 454 -4.06 -28.95 -2.63
C SER A 454 -4.87 -29.40 -3.86
N SER A 455 -4.77 -28.68 -4.97
CA SER A 455 -5.44 -29.02 -6.24
C SER A 455 -4.83 -30.22 -7.01
N TYR A 456 -3.69 -30.75 -6.54
CA TYR A 456 -2.92 -31.81 -7.21
C TYR A 456 -2.88 -33.11 -6.40
N ILE A 457 -3.73 -33.22 -5.37
CA ILE A 457 -3.83 -34.42 -4.56
C ILE A 457 -4.46 -35.53 -5.39
N THR A 458 -3.74 -36.64 -5.52
CA THR A 458 -4.23 -37.86 -6.16
C THR A 458 -4.87 -38.80 -5.14
N PRO A 459 -5.77 -39.71 -5.56
CA PRO A 459 -6.30 -40.75 -4.67
C PRO A 459 -5.22 -41.61 -3.99
N GLU A 460 -4.10 -41.85 -4.68
CA GLU A 460 -2.96 -42.61 -4.13
C GLU A 460 -2.31 -41.87 -2.96
N ASN A 461 -2.08 -40.56 -3.10
CA ASN A 461 -1.49 -39.74 -2.04
C ASN A 461 -2.49 -39.34 -0.95
N LEU A 462 -3.79 -39.34 -1.25
CA LEU A 462 -4.84 -39.04 -0.30
C LEU A 462 -4.75 -39.97 0.92
N SER A 463 -4.56 -41.29 0.71
CA SER A 463 -4.43 -42.26 1.80
C SER A 463 -3.28 -41.93 2.77
N THR A 464 -2.12 -41.51 2.23
CA THR A 464 -0.95 -41.16 3.04
C THR A 464 -1.16 -39.82 3.74
N LEU A 465 -1.80 -38.84 3.07
CA LEU A 465 -2.18 -37.56 3.67
C LEU A 465 -3.17 -37.73 4.81
N LEU A 466 -4.16 -38.62 4.69
CA LEU A 466 -5.09 -38.95 5.77
C LEU A 466 -4.35 -39.52 6.99
N HIS A 467 -3.35 -40.38 6.76
CA HIS A 467 -2.48 -40.90 7.82
C HIS A 467 -1.63 -39.80 8.46
N SER A 468 -0.99 -38.94 7.66
CA SER A 468 -0.19 -37.81 8.17
C SER A 468 -1.03 -36.82 8.96
N LEU A 469 -2.25 -36.50 8.51
CA LEU A 469 -3.21 -35.68 9.24
C LEU A 469 -3.62 -36.33 10.55
N THR A 470 -3.88 -37.64 10.55
CA THR A 470 -4.21 -38.39 11.76
C THR A 470 -3.06 -38.30 12.77
N MET A 471 -1.81 -38.46 12.32
CA MET A 471 -0.61 -38.32 13.14
C MET A 471 -0.41 -36.89 13.65
N GLY A 472 -0.61 -35.88 12.78
CA GLY A 472 -0.47 -34.47 13.14
C GLY A 472 -1.55 -33.99 14.12
N LEU A 473 -2.80 -34.42 13.93
CA LEU A 473 -3.88 -34.17 14.87
C LEU A 473 -3.68 -34.94 16.18
N SER A 474 -3.02 -36.09 16.17
CA SER A 474 -2.69 -36.84 17.39
C SER A 474 -1.40 -36.37 18.06
N ASN A 475 -0.70 -35.37 17.50
CA ASN A 475 0.56 -34.87 18.01
C ASN A 475 0.38 -34.09 19.33
N ASP A 476 1.41 -34.16 20.17
CA ASP A 476 1.48 -33.44 21.45
C ASP A 476 1.88 -31.97 21.28
N ASP A 477 2.62 -31.64 20.21
CA ASP A 477 2.97 -30.25 19.88
C ASP A 477 1.74 -29.47 19.37
N GLU A 478 1.44 -28.35 20.04
CA GLU A 478 0.27 -27.54 19.74
C GLU A 478 0.31 -26.90 18.35
N ASN A 479 1.49 -26.47 17.88
CA ASN A 479 1.63 -25.85 16.56
C ASN A 479 1.39 -26.86 15.45
N VAL A 480 1.93 -28.08 15.59
CA VAL A 480 1.66 -29.17 14.65
C VAL A 480 0.17 -29.49 14.58
N CYS A 481 -0.49 -29.55 15.74
CA CYS A 481 -1.92 -29.80 15.82
C CYS A 481 -2.73 -28.68 15.14
N ILE A 482 -2.45 -27.42 15.48
CA ILE A 482 -3.11 -26.23 14.90
C ILE A 482 -2.98 -26.23 13.37
N LEU A 483 -1.77 -26.45 12.87
CA LEU A 483 -1.52 -26.44 11.44
C LEU A 483 -2.20 -27.63 10.77
N SER A 484 -2.25 -28.79 11.41
CA SER A 484 -2.96 -29.96 10.88
C SER A 484 -4.48 -29.73 10.78
N LEU A 485 -5.08 -29.02 11.75
CA LEU A 485 -6.49 -28.62 11.71
C LEU A 485 -6.78 -27.63 10.57
N ASN A 486 -5.90 -26.63 10.41
CA ASN A 486 -6.00 -25.69 9.29
C ASN A 486 -5.84 -26.42 7.95
N TYR A 487 -4.94 -27.38 7.88
CA TYR A 487 -4.72 -28.18 6.68
C TYR A 487 -5.95 -29.03 6.33
N LEU A 488 -6.54 -29.71 7.32
CA LEU A 488 -7.77 -30.47 7.14
C LEU A 488 -8.91 -29.57 6.61
N SER A 489 -9.02 -28.33 7.09
CA SER A 489 -10.01 -27.35 6.62
C SER A 489 -9.85 -27.04 5.13
N ASN A 490 -8.61 -26.88 4.66
CA ASN A 490 -8.33 -26.64 3.24
C ASN A 490 -8.59 -27.87 2.35
N LEU A 491 -8.48 -29.07 2.92
CA LEU A 491 -8.76 -30.31 2.20
C LEU A 491 -10.24 -30.68 2.16
N ALA A 492 -11.08 -30.06 2.99
CA ALA A 492 -12.49 -30.36 3.10
C ALA A 492 -13.23 -30.51 1.75
N PRO A 493 -13.02 -29.64 0.74
CA PRO A 493 -13.71 -29.78 -0.55
C PRO A 493 -13.33 -31.03 -1.36
N TYR A 494 -12.20 -31.66 -1.05
CA TYR A 494 -11.65 -32.82 -1.78
C TYR A 494 -11.88 -34.15 -1.06
N LEU A 495 -12.30 -34.12 0.21
CA LEU A 495 -12.52 -35.31 1.02
C LEU A 495 -13.91 -35.88 0.80
N GLN A 496 -14.01 -37.21 0.78
CA GLN A 496 -15.33 -37.85 0.89
C GLN A 496 -15.81 -37.75 2.33
N LYS A 497 -17.14 -37.80 2.52
CA LYS A 497 -17.75 -37.77 3.84
C LYS A 497 -17.22 -38.88 4.77
N SER A 498 -16.93 -40.06 4.23
CA SER A 498 -16.30 -41.16 4.97
C SER A 498 -14.93 -40.79 5.52
N ASP A 499 -14.16 -39.99 4.77
CA ASP A 499 -12.81 -39.59 5.15
C ASP A 499 -12.87 -38.53 6.26
N ILE A 500 -13.79 -37.57 6.15
CA ILE A 500 -14.02 -36.54 7.18
C ILE A 500 -14.38 -37.19 8.52
N ARG A 501 -15.22 -38.25 8.50
CA ARG A 501 -15.65 -38.98 9.70
C ARG A 501 -14.50 -39.57 10.51
N ILE A 502 -13.37 -39.91 9.88
CA ILE A 502 -12.17 -40.44 10.56
C ILE A 502 -11.60 -39.39 11.53
N PHE A 503 -11.72 -38.11 11.19
CA PHE A 503 -11.13 -37.01 11.97
C PHE A 503 -12.05 -36.49 13.08
N LEU A 504 -13.35 -36.77 13.04
CA LEU A 504 -14.31 -36.24 14.03
C LEU A 504 -13.93 -36.59 15.48
N PRO A 505 -13.54 -37.83 15.84
CA PRO A 505 -13.11 -38.14 17.19
C PRO A 505 -11.84 -37.38 17.61
N LEU A 506 -10.92 -37.14 16.67
CA LEU A 506 -9.68 -36.40 16.92
C LEU A 506 -9.98 -34.92 17.16
N ILE A 507 -10.85 -34.31 16.34
CA ILE A 507 -11.31 -32.94 16.53
C ILE A 507 -12.01 -32.81 17.89
N ALA A 508 -12.91 -33.76 18.23
CA ALA A 508 -13.61 -33.77 19.51
C ALA A 508 -12.63 -33.81 20.71
N ASN A 509 -11.58 -34.64 20.64
CA ASN A 509 -10.54 -34.68 21.66
C ASN A 509 -9.81 -33.34 21.81
N LYS A 510 -9.56 -32.61 20.71
CA LYS A 510 -8.89 -31.30 20.76
C LYS A 510 -9.77 -30.17 21.28
N LEU A 511 -11.09 -30.39 21.30
CA LEU A 511 -12.05 -29.51 21.95
C LEU A 511 -12.20 -29.80 23.47
N ASP A 512 -11.65 -30.89 24.01
CA ASP A 512 -11.84 -31.27 25.43
C ASP A 512 -11.08 -30.34 26.40
N LEU A 513 -11.82 -29.69 27.30
CA LEU A 513 -11.30 -28.79 28.34
C LEU A 513 -10.39 -29.47 29.36
N ARG A 514 -10.50 -30.80 29.53
CA ARG A 514 -9.59 -31.53 30.43
C ARG A 514 -8.14 -31.45 29.97
N THR A 515 -7.91 -31.11 28.70
CA THR A 515 -6.59 -30.94 28.09
C THR A 515 -6.16 -29.47 27.97
N PHE A 516 -6.83 -28.56 28.67
CA PHE A 516 -6.59 -27.12 28.60
C PHE A 516 -5.40 -26.70 29.49
N THR A 517 -4.36 -26.14 28.88
CA THR A 517 -3.20 -25.51 29.52
C THR A 517 -3.01 -24.08 28.99
N ILE A 518 -2.24 -23.24 29.70
CA ILE A 518 -1.91 -21.87 29.28
C ILE A 518 -1.22 -21.93 27.91
N GLY A 519 -1.86 -21.41 26.85
CA GLY A 519 -1.39 -21.46 25.45
C GLY A 519 -2.31 -22.23 24.48
N THR A 520 -3.13 -23.15 24.99
CA THR A 520 -4.00 -24.05 24.18
C THR A 520 -5.18 -23.36 23.49
N HIS A 521 -5.40 -22.05 23.70
CA HIS A 521 -6.53 -21.33 23.11
C HIS A 521 -6.43 -21.27 21.58
N TYR A 522 -5.22 -21.16 21.01
CA TYR A 522 -5.03 -21.21 19.55
C TYR A 522 -5.40 -22.58 18.96
N ARG A 523 -5.16 -23.67 19.70
CA ARG A 523 -5.57 -25.02 19.30
C ARG A 523 -7.08 -25.16 19.31
N LEU A 524 -7.74 -24.67 20.36
CA LEU A 524 -9.19 -24.68 20.46
C LEU A 524 -9.81 -23.86 19.32
N GLN A 525 -9.26 -22.68 19.04
CA GLN A 525 -9.66 -21.81 17.94
C GLN A 525 -9.56 -22.51 16.57
N ALA A 526 -8.42 -23.15 16.28
CA ALA A 526 -8.21 -23.89 15.04
C ALA A 526 -9.16 -25.09 14.91
N ALA A 527 -9.44 -25.79 16.01
CA ALA A 527 -10.35 -26.94 16.02
C ALA A 527 -11.80 -26.52 15.74
N LEU A 528 -12.23 -25.41 16.33
CA LEU A 528 -13.54 -24.81 16.08
C LEU A 528 -13.66 -24.33 14.63
N SER A 529 -12.68 -23.58 14.13
CA SER A 529 -12.66 -23.13 12.73
C SER A 529 -12.69 -24.32 11.74
N CYS A 530 -11.99 -25.40 12.06
CA CYS A 530 -12.01 -26.62 11.27
C CYS A 530 -13.38 -27.29 11.28
N LEU A 531 -14.00 -27.44 12.46
CA LEU A 531 -15.35 -28.00 12.58
C LEU A 531 -16.38 -27.15 11.82
N ASN A 532 -16.31 -25.83 11.93
CA ASN A 532 -17.16 -24.90 11.19
C ASN A 532 -17.06 -25.11 9.67
N THR A 533 -15.84 -25.25 9.16
CA THR A 533 -15.59 -25.51 7.73
C THR A 533 -16.12 -26.87 7.28
N LEU A 534 -15.97 -27.91 8.12
CA LEU A 534 -16.42 -29.26 7.81
C LEU A 534 -17.94 -29.44 7.94
N ALA A 535 -18.63 -28.57 8.69
CA ALA A 535 -20.05 -28.71 9.00
C ALA A 535 -20.94 -28.79 7.75
N CYS A 536 -20.60 -28.07 6.67
CA CYS A 536 -21.38 -28.08 5.43
C CYS A 536 -21.25 -29.39 4.61
N TYR A 537 -20.32 -30.28 4.98
CA TYR A 537 -20.09 -31.58 4.34
C TYR A 537 -20.60 -32.77 5.18
N LEU A 538 -21.16 -32.49 6.36
CA LEU A 538 -21.56 -33.50 7.34
C LEU A 538 -23.09 -33.58 7.49
N GLU A 539 -23.57 -34.67 8.08
CA GLU A 539 -24.98 -34.83 8.42
C GLU A 539 -25.22 -34.53 9.90
N ARG A 540 -26.48 -34.29 10.26
CA ARG A 540 -26.90 -34.07 11.64
C ARG A 540 -26.34 -35.09 12.62
N ALA A 541 -26.40 -36.39 12.29
CA ALA A 541 -25.91 -37.45 13.18
C ALA A 541 -24.41 -37.32 13.52
N ASP A 542 -23.62 -36.79 12.58
CA ASP A 542 -22.18 -36.57 12.75
C ASP A 542 -21.90 -35.33 13.63
N LEU A 543 -22.79 -34.33 13.59
CA LEU A 543 -22.62 -33.03 14.23
C LEU A 543 -23.21 -32.96 15.66
N MET A 544 -24.24 -33.74 15.98
CA MET A 544 -24.88 -33.74 17.30
C MET A 544 -23.93 -33.97 18.49
N PRO A 545 -22.92 -34.87 18.42
CA PRO A 545 -21.97 -35.05 19.53
C PRO A 545 -21.17 -33.78 19.84
N PHE A 546 -20.86 -32.97 18.82
CA PHE A 546 -20.15 -31.70 18.98
C PHE A 546 -21.05 -30.64 19.60
N PHE A 547 -22.34 -30.62 19.27
CA PHE A 547 -23.27 -29.67 19.87
C PHE A 547 -23.28 -29.79 21.41
N THR A 548 -23.39 -31.02 21.93
CA THR A 548 -23.35 -31.28 23.39
C THR A 548 -22.04 -30.77 24.01
N HIS A 549 -20.92 -30.97 23.31
CA HIS A 549 -19.60 -30.53 23.76
C HIS A 549 -19.44 -29.01 23.73
N LEU A 550 -19.88 -28.35 22.65
CA LEU A 550 -19.89 -26.90 22.50
C LEU A 550 -20.81 -26.22 23.53
N PHE A 551 -21.95 -26.84 23.83
CA PHE A 551 -22.85 -26.39 24.89
C PHE A 551 -22.19 -26.44 26.27
N ALA A 552 -21.44 -27.50 26.57
CA ALA A 552 -20.66 -27.61 27.79
C ALA A 552 -19.49 -26.59 27.84
N LEU A 553 -18.82 -26.37 26.71
CA LEU A 553 -17.75 -25.37 26.55
C LEU A 553 -18.26 -23.95 26.83
N LEU A 554 -19.42 -23.57 26.30
CA LEU A 554 -20.03 -22.27 26.60
C LEU A 554 -20.39 -22.09 28.08
N ASN A 555 -20.85 -23.15 28.74
CA ASN A 555 -21.21 -23.09 30.15
C ASN A 555 -19.99 -22.94 31.07
N SER A 556 -18.86 -23.52 30.69
CA SER A 556 -17.63 -23.58 31.50
C SER A 556 -16.75 -22.32 31.42
N SER A 557 -17.16 -21.30 30.66
CA SER A 557 -16.61 -19.93 30.63
C SER A 557 -15.11 -19.78 30.33
N PRO A 558 -14.56 -20.36 29.24
CA PRO A 558 -13.25 -19.95 28.74
C PRO A 558 -13.40 -18.66 27.93
N GLY A 559 -13.29 -17.50 28.58
CA GLY A 559 -13.48 -16.16 27.98
C GLY A 559 -12.55 -15.76 26.81
N TYR A 560 -11.77 -16.71 26.25
CA TYR A 560 -10.85 -16.52 25.13
C TYR A 560 -11.32 -17.13 23.81
N CYS A 561 -12.33 -18.01 23.80
CA CYS A 561 -12.81 -18.70 22.58
C CYS A 561 -14.33 -18.67 22.42
N GLU A 562 -15.04 -17.89 23.24
CA GLU A 562 -16.50 -17.79 23.16
C GLU A 562 -16.97 -17.34 21.77
N THR A 563 -16.18 -16.50 21.10
CA THR A 563 -16.39 -16.06 19.72
C THR A 563 -16.48 -17.21 18.73
N GLU A 564 -15.49 -18.08 18.68
CA GLU A 564 -15.44 -19.20 17.73
C GLU A 564 -16.43 -20.31 18.09
N ILE A 565 -16.70 -20.50 19.39
CA ILE A 565 -17.71 -21.46 19.83
C ILE A 565 -19.10 -21.02 19.32
N PHE A 566 -19.43 -19.73 19.41
CA PHE A 566 -20.70 -19.21 18.87
C PHE A 566 -20.76 -19.29 17.36
N ASP A 567 -19.69 -18.96 16.63
CA ASP A 567 -19.67 -19.07 15.18
C ASP A 567 -19.91 -20.52 14.73
N CYS A 568 -19.29 -21.49 15.40
CA CYS A 568 -19.58 -22.92 15.20
C CYS A 568 -21.05 -23.27 15.48
N ILE A 569 -21.60 -22.84 16.62
CA ILE A 569 -23.01 -23.11 16.95
C ILE A 569 -23.96 -22.51 15.91
N GLY A 570 -23.65 -21.30 15.42
CA GLY A 570 -24.40 -20.67 14.32
C GLY A 570 -24.40 -21.53 13.05
N ALA A 571 -23.25 -22.08 12.67
CA ALA A 571 -23.14 -22.99 11.52
C ALA A 571 -23.85 -24.34 11.74
N LEU A 572 -23.92 -24.81 12.98
CA LEU A 572 -24.67 -26.03 13.34
C LEU A 572 -26.18 -25.80 13.45
N ALA A 573 -26.64 -24.55 13.61
CA ALA A 573 -28.04 -24.22 13.87
C ALA A 573 -29.05 -24.84 12.89
N PRO A 574 -28.80 -24.89 11.57
CA PRO A 574 -29.71 -25.51 10.61
C PRO A 574 -29.96 -27.02 10.84
N PHE A 575 -29.09 -27.69 11.62
CA PHE A 575 -29.18 -29.13 11.89
C PHE A 575 -29.78 -29.46 13.26
N LEU A 576 -30.03 -28.46 14.10
CA LEU A 576 -30.56 -28.62 15.46
C LEU A 576 -32.10 -28.66 15.48
N GLN A 577 -32.68 -29.26 16.52
CA GLN A 577 -34.13 -29.19 16.73
C GLN A 577 -34.50 -27.90 17.48
N GLU A 578 -35.78 -27.56 17.43
CA GLU A 578 -36.32 -26.40 18.15
C GLU A 578 -36.01 -26.47 19.65
N GLU A 579 -36.08 -27.65 20.27
CA GLU A 579 -35.74 -27.86 21.68
C GLU A 579 -34.27 -27.55 21.99
N ASP A 580 -33.36 -27.98 21.11
CA ASP A 580 -31.92 -27.71 21.22
C ASP A 580 -31.64 -26.21 21.10
N LEU A 581 -32.29 -25.53 20.15
CA LEU A 581 -32.16 -24.09 19.93
C LEU A 581 -32.75 -23.28 21.10
N ILE A 582 -33.86 -23.72 21.68
CA ILE A 582 -34.44 -23.12 22.89
C ILE A 582 -33.44 -23.21 24.06
N SER A 583 -32.76 -24.36 24.22
CA SER A 583 -31.77 -24.55 25.29
C SER A 583 -30.57 -23.60 25.19
N LEU A 584 -30.25 -23.07 24.00
CA LEU A 584 -29.19 -22.08 23.79
C LEU A 584 -29.60 -20.66 24.23
N SER A 585 -30.90 -20.37 24.35
CA SER A 585 -31.40 -19.01 24.60
C SER A 585 -30.78 -18.36 25.86
N PRO A 586 -30.66 -19.03 27.02
CA PRO A 586 -29.99 -18.46 28.19
C PRO A 586 -28.51 -18.14 27.95
N LEU A 587 -27.81 -18.95 27.15
CA LEU A 587 -26.40 -18.74 26.80
C LEU A 587 -26.23 -17.59 25.81
N ILE A 588 -27.13 -17.46 24.83
CA ILE A 588 -27.17 -16.31 23.91
C ILE A 588 -27.41 -15.03 24.71
N VAL A 589 -28.38 -15.04 25.64
CA VAL A 589 -28.64 -13.90 26.54
C VAL A 589 -27.43 -13.54 27.39
N LYS A 590 -26.73 -14.53 27.97
CA LYS A 590 -25.49 -14.31 28.74
C LYS A 590 -24.43 -13.60 27.89
N ASN A 591 -24.23 -14.04 26.64
CA ASN A 591 -23.14 -13.55 25.79
C ASN A 591 -23.46 -12.23 25.07
N LEU A 592 -24.72 -11.98 24.75
CA LEU A 592 -25.17 -10.66 24.30
C LEU A 592 -24.98 -9.59 25.39
N LYS A 593 -24.98 -9.97 26.68
CA LYS A 593 -24.66 -9.11 27.83
C LYS A 593 -23.17 -9.10 28.22
N HIS A 594 -22.31 -9.80 27.48
CA HIS A 594 -20.92 -9.99 27.88
C HIS A 594 -20.14 -8.67 27.89
N TRP A 595 -19.13 -8.52 28.75
CA TRP A 595 -18.37 -7.26 28.83
C TRP A 595 -17.39 -7.06 27.66
N HIS A 596 -16.93 -8.14 27.02
CA HIS A 596 -16.12 -8.07 25.80
C HIS A 596 -16.98 -7.90 24.54
N SER A 597 -16.71 -6.85 23.77
CA SER A 597 -17.41 -6.54 22.53
C SER A 597 -17.29 -7.63 21.46
N GLU A 598 -16.16 -8.33 21.34
CA GLU A 598 -15.96 -9.39 20.33
C GLU A 598 -16.93 -10.56 20.57
N VAL A 599 -17.16 -10.92 21.84
CA VAL A 599 -18.13 -11.95 22.24
C VAL A 599 -19.56 -11.52 21.91
N LYS A 600 -19.92 -10.26 22.19
CA LYS A 600 -21.23 -9.70 21.80
C LYS A 600 -21.41 -9.73 20.28
N GLU A 601 -20.38 -9.37 19.53
CA GLU A 601 -20.40 -9.35 18.06
C GLU A 601 -20.67 -10.75 17.50
N SER A 602 -19.92 -11.76 17.95
CA SER A 602 -20.12 -13.15 17.51
C SER A 602 -21.49 -13.69 17.91
N ALA A 603 -21.92 -13.49 19.15
CA ALA A 603 -23.25 -13.91 19.62
C ALA A 603 -24.37 -13.31 18.74
N THR A 604 -24.22 -12.04 18.34
CA THR A 604 -25.17 -11.33 17.48
C THR A 604 -25.17 -11.89 16.05
N ARG A 605 -24.00 -12.22 15.50
CA ARG A 605 -23.86 -12.83 14.17
C ARG A 605 -24.45 -14.23 14.12
N SER A 606 -24.16 -15.07 15.12
CA SER A 606 -24.70 -16.42 15.21
C SER A 606 -26.21 -16.43 15.44
N LEU A 607 -26.75 -15.42 16.12
CA LEU A 607 -28.19 -15.25 16.27
C LEU A 607 -28.90 -15.12 14.91
N ILE A 608 -28.25 -14.58 13.88
CA ILE A 608 -28.83 -14.51 12.52
C ILE A 608 -29.15 -15.90 12.00
N GLN A 609 -28.18 -16.82 12.11
CA GLN A 609 -28.32 -18.20 11.63
C GLN A 609 -29.30 -18.99 12.51
N ILE A 610 -29.26 -18.78 13.82
CA ILE A 610 -30.16 -19.43 14.78
C ILE A 610 -31.61 -18.96 14.61
N ALA A 611 -31.83 -17.67 14.42
CA ALA A 611 -33.16 -17.09 14.35
C ALA A 611 -33.92 -17.51 13.09
N ALA A 612 -33.23 -17.76 11.97
CA ALA A 612 -33.83 -18.36 10.78
C ALA A 612 -34.45 -19.75 11.06
N CYS A 613 -34.02 -20.42 12.14
CA CYS A 613 -34.48 -21.75 12.55
C CYS A 613 -35.44 -21.72 13.77
N LEU A 614 -35.70 -20.55 14.37
CA LEU A 614 -36.57 -20.40 15.55
C LEU A 614 -37.97 -19.90 15.18
N LYS A 615 -38.99 -20.30 15.95
CA LYS A 615 -40.34 -19.72 15.85
C LYS A 615 -40.39 -18.29 16.42
N PRO A 616 -41.26 -17.40 15.89
CA PRO A 616 -41.34 -15.99 16.29
C PRO A 616 -41.52 -15.75 17.81
N MET A 617 -42.29 -16.62 18.49
CA MET A 617 -42.58 -16.49 19.92
C MET A 617 -41.32 -16.53 20.79
N ASN A 618 -40.29 -17.29 20.38
CA ASN A 618 -39.03 -17.43 21.12
C ASN A 618 -38.03 -16.29 20.84
N LEU A 619 -38.27 -15.47 19.82
CA LEU A 619 -37.41 -14.33 19.48
C LEU A 619 -37.66 -13.14 20.41
N THR A 620 -38.90 -12.93 20.85
CA THR A 620 -39.34 -11.74 21.64
C THR A 620 -38.42 -11.36 22.82
N VAL A 621 -37.95 -12.34 23.61
CA VAL A 621 -37.04 -12.08 24.74
C VAL A 621 -35.64 -11.64 24.26
N LEU A 622 -35.13 -12.26 23.19
CA LEU A 622 -33.82 -11.95 22.60
C LEU A 622 -33.81 -10.57 21.93
N LEU A 623 -34.93 -10.19 21.32
CA LEU A 623 -35.11 -8.93 20.60
C LEU A 623 -34.84 -7.70 21.47
N SER A 624 -35.37 -7.65 22.70
CA SER A 624 -35.12 -6.53 23.62
C SER A 624 -33.64 -6.32 23.93
N LEU A 625 -32.89 -7.42 24.01
CA LEU A 625 -31.47 -7.40 24.32
C LEU A 625 -30.61 -7.03 23.10
N VAL A 626 -30.99 -7.51 21.91
CA VAL A 626 -30.36 -7.12 20.65
C VAL A 626 -30.49 -5.61 20.44
N ILE A 627 -31.64 -5.00 20.74
CA ILE A 627 -31.81 -3.53 20.67
C ILE A 627 -30.85 -2.82 21.61
N SER A 628 -30.70 -3.27 22.86
CA SER A 628 -29.80 -2.62 23.80
C SER A 628 -28.33 -2.63 23.34
N ASN A 629 -27.94 -3.58 22.48
CA ASN A 629 -26.60 -3.62 21.88
C ASN A 629 -26.41 -2.63 20.72
N LEU A 630 -27.45 -1.88 20.32
CA LEU A 630 -27.27 -0.71 19.44
C LEU A 630 -26.59 0.46 20.17
N GLU A 631 -26.71 0.52 21.50
CA GLU A 631 -26.09 1.56 22.34
C GLU A 631 -24.66 1.16 22.80
N ASP A 632 -24.09 0.09 22.24
CA ASP A 632 -22.75 -0.35 22.61
C ASP A 632 -21.68 0.65 22.13
N THR A 633 -20.68 0.88 22.99
CA THR A 633 -19.54 1.77 22.66
C THR A 633 -18.69 1.26 21.49
N ASN A 634 -18.72 -0.03 21.18
CA ASN A 634 -17.93 -0.62 20.10
C ASN A 634 -18.75 -0.72 18.81
N TRP A 635 -18.31 0.02 17.79
CA TRP A 635 -18.97 0.10 16.49
C TRP A 635 -19.18 -1.25 15.79
N LYS A 636 -18.32 -2.25 16.03
CA LYS A 636 -18.48 -3.58 15.43
C LYS A 636 -19.70 -4.32 15.97
N VAL A 637 -20.00 -4.15 17.26
CA VAL A 637 -21.18 -4.72 17.92
C VAL A 637 -22.42 -4.07 17.36
N THR A 638 -22.49 -2.74 17.38
CA THR A 638 -23.62 -1.97 16.84
C THR A 638 -23.87 -2.32 15.38
N ARG A 639 -22.82 -2.40 14.55
CA ARG A 639 -22.95 -2.80 13.13
C ARG A 639 -23.48 -4.23 12.98
N SER A 640 -22.96 -5.19 13.73
CA SER A 640 -23.43 -6.59 13.67
C SER A 640 -24.88 -6.71 14.17
N THR A 641 -25.26 -5.92 15.17
CA THR A 641 -26.63 -5.76 15.65
C THR A 641 -27.55 -5.25 14.56
N LEU A 642 -27.16 -4.22 13.81
CA LEU A 642 -27.94 -3.70 12.68
C LEU A 642 -28.16 -4.75 11.59
N PHE A 643 -27.13 -5.54 11.26
CA PHE A 643 -27.29 -6.67 10.33
C PHE A 643 -28.21 -7.75 10.89
N CYS A 644 -28.12 -8.04 12.19
CA CYS A 644 -28.97 -9.02 12.84
C CYS A 644 -30.44 -8.58 12.79
N LEU A 645 -30.73 -7.34 13.15
CA LEU A 645 -32.07 -6.76 13.01
C LEU A 645 -32.54 -6.82 11.57
N SER A 646 -31.68 -6.51 10.59
CA SER A 646 -32.02 -6.58 9.18
C SER A 646 -32.48 -7.98 8.73
N ALA A 647 -31.86 -9.02 9.28
CA ALA A 647 -32.21 -10.40 8.96
C ALA A 647 -33.47 -10.88 9.69
N LEU A 648 -33.77 -10.30 10.85
CA LEU A 648 -34.92 -10.66 11.68
C LEU A 648 -36.24 -10.05 11.22
N ILE A 649 -36.21 -8.89 10.52
CA ILE A 649 -37.41 -8.16 10.06
C ILE A 649 -38.53 -9.05 9.49
N PRO A 650 -38.26 -10.02 8.60
CA PRO A 650 -39.31 -10.83 8.00
C PRO A 650 -40.11 -11.68 9.00
N TYR A 651 -39.59 -11.88 10.21
CA TYR A 651 -40.14 -12.76 11.25
C TYR A 651 -40.83 -11.99 12.39
N LEU A 652 -40.89 -10.67 12.30
CA LEU A 652 -41.41 -9.79 13.35
C LEU A 652 -42.85 -9.33 13.05
N ASP A 653 -43.65 -9.15 14.10
CA ASP A 653 -44.95 -8.49 13.98
C ASP A 653 -44.80 -6.95 13.84
N GLU A 654 -45.89 -6.27 13.42
CA GLU A 654 -45.90 -4.82 13.17
C GLU A 654 -45.52 -4.00 14.41
N GLY A 655 -45.86 -4.47 15.61
CA GLY A 655 -45.55 -3.78 16.87
C GLY A 655 -44.05 -3.80 17.17
N HIS A 656 -43.40 -4.95 16.99
CA HIS A 656 -41.96 -5.08 17.14
C HIS A 656 -41.22 -4.30 16.04
N GLN A 657 -41.68 -4.36 14.79
CA GLN A 657 -41.10 -3.60 13.67
C GLN A 657 -41.05 -2.09 13.93
N ALA A 658 -42.13 -1.51 14.48
CA ALA A 658 -42.18 -0.09 14.84
C ALA A 658 -41.16 0.28 15.94
N MET A 659 -41.04 -0.57 16.96
CA MET A 659 -40.04 -0.38 18.03
C MET A 659 -38.61 -0.40 17.46
N PHE A 660 -38.28 -1.34 16.58
CA PHE A 660 -36.96 -1.41 15.93
C PHE A 660 -36.67 -0.21 15.05
N LEU A 661 -37.65 0.22 14.27
CA LEU A 661 -37.47 1.35 13.36
C LEU A 661 -37.03 2.61 14.11
N SER A 662 -37.63 2.86 15.29
CA SER A 662 -37.24 3.99 16.13
C SER A 662 -35.79 3.90 16.63
N ALA A 663 -35.37 2.71 17.07
CA ALA A 663 -34.01 2.47 17.58
C ALA A 663 -32.95 2.46 16.45
N ILE A 664 -33.31 2.00 15.25
CA ILE A 664 -32.41 2.03 14.08
C ILE A 664 -32.26 3.47 13.58
N LYS A 665 -33.34 4.25 13.50
CA LYS A 665 -33.29 5.67 13.09
C LYS A 665 -32.34 6.48 13.97
N SER A 666 -32.29 6.24 15.29
CA SER A 666 -31.40 6.98 16.18
C SER A 666 -29.91 6.80 15.84
N GLN A 667 -29.53 5.62 15.29
CA GLN A 667 -28.15 5.28 14.91
C GLN A 667 -27.63 6.05 13.68
N LEU A 668 -28.52 6.71 12.92
CA LEU A 668 -28.07 7.64 11.88
C LEU A 668 -27.29 8.83 12.48
N ASN A 669 -27.52 9.15 13.77
CA ASN A 669 -26.83 10.17 14.59
C ASN A 669 -25.54 9.72 15.25
N ASP A 670 -25.08 8.52 14.97
CA ASP A 670 -23.79 8.06 15.48
C ASP A 670 -22.61 8.74 14.76
N ASP A 671 -21.52 9.03 15.49
CA ASP A 671 -20.30 9.64 14.96
C ASP A 671 -19.50 8.69 14.03
N SER A 672 -19.67 7.37 14.19
CA SER A 672 -18.98 6.34 13.41
C SER A 672 -19.57 6.17 12.01
N PHE A 673 -18.73 6.32 10.99
CA PHE A 673 -19.10 6.07 9.59
C PHE A 673 -19.67 4.66 9.39
N GLN A 674 -19.06 3.65 10.01
CA GLN A 674 -19.45 2.25 9.86
C GLN A 674 -20.84 1.97 10.44
N ILE A 675 -21.24 2.67 11.51
CA ILE A 675 -22.58 2.56 12.11
C ILE A 675 -23.60 3.21 11.18
N ARG A 676 -23.34 4.45 10.72
CA ARG A 676 -24.25 5.13 9.79
C ARG A 676 -24.46 4.35 8.49
N GLU A 677 -23.39 3.78 7.92
CA GLU A 677 -23.47 2.88 6.76
C GLU A 677 -24.32 1.63 7.05
N GLY A 678 -24.04 0.92 8.15
CA GLY A 678 -24.80 -0.27 8.53
C GLY A 678 -26.28 0.03 8.79
N THR A 679 -26.56 1.23 9.32
CA THR A 679 -27.93 1.69 9.60
C THR A 679 -28.72 1.89 8.31
N LEU A 680 -28.10 2.51 7.29
CA LEU A 680 -28.73 2.68 5.98
C LEU A 680 -28.96 1.34 5.27
N GLN A 681 -28.02 0.39 5.40
CA GLN A 681 -28.20 -0.96 4.86
C GLN A 681 -29.39 -1.68 5.53
N CYS A 682 -29.51 -1.57 6.85
CA CYS A 682 -30.63 -2.12 7.61
C CYS A 682 -31.98 -1.50 7.18
N LEU A 683 -32.03 -0.16 7.10
CA LEU A 683 -33.23 0.57 6.63
C LEU A 683 -33.60 0.23 5.18
N SER A 684 -32.59 -0.03 4.32
CA SER A 684 -32.83 -0.50 2.95
C SER A 684 -33.53 -1.87 2.94
N GLY A 685 -33.07 -2.80 3.78
CA GLY A 685 -33.72 -4.09 4.00
C GLY A 685 -35.14 -3.98 4.57
N MET A 686 -35.42 -2.92 5.34
CA MET A 686 -36.77 -2.58 5.84
C MET A 686 -37.67 -1.90 4.80
N GLY A 687 -37.19 -1.61 3.58
CA GLY A 687 -37.85 -0.69 2.65
C GLY A 687 -39.33 -0.98 2.37
N SER A 688 -39.76 -2.24 2.33
CA SER A 688 -41.17 -2.63 2.17
C SER A 688 -42.08 -2.26 3.35
N PHE A 689 -41.50 -2.01 4.51
CA PHE A 689 -42.19 -1.75 5.79
C PHE A 689 -42.14 -0.27 6.20
N LEU A 690 -41.36 0.58 5.50
CA LEU A 690 -41.28 2.00 5.80
C LEU A 690 -42.52 2.75 5.30
N THR A 691 -43.18 3.49 6.19
CA THR A 691 -44.32 4.34 5.82
C THR A 691 -43.84 5.61 5.11
N TYR A 692 -44.78 6.33 4.47
CA TYR A 692 -44.48 7.63 3.86
C TYR A 692 -43.96 8.65 4.88
N GLU A 693 -44.46 8.59 6.11
CA GLU A 693 -44.03 9.45 7.21
C GLU A 693 -42.59 9.11 7.64
N ASP A 694 -42.26 7.82 7.75
CA ASP A 694 -40.89 7.36 8.06
C ASP A 694 -39.87 7.82 7.01
N LEU A 695 -40.23 7.73 5.73
CA LEU A 695 -39.39 8.22 4.63
C LEU A 695 -39.24 9.73 4.67
N GLY A 696 -40.28 10.46 5.07
CA GLY A 696 -40.23 11.91 5.25
C GLY A 696 -39.29 12.33 6.36
N GLU A 697 -39.33 11.66 7.51
CA GLU A 697 -38.40 11.91 8.62
C GLU A 697 -36.94 11.63 8.23
N LEU A 698 -36.70 10.50 7.55
CA LEU A 698 -35.37 10.14 7.05
C LEU A 698 -34.85 11.19 6.07
N ALA A 699 -35.69 11.67 5.16
CA ALA A 699 -35.34 12.68 4.18
C ALA A 699 -35.07 14.07 4.80
N MET A 700 -35.63 14.36 5.97
CA MET A 700 -35.37 15.61 6.69
C MET A 700 -34.08 15.54 7.53
N GLY A 701 -33.52 14.35 7.73
CA GLY A 701 -32.28 14.13 8.49
C GLY A 701 -31.03 14.68 7.80
N ASN A 702 -30.26 15.52 8.50
CA ASN A 702 -29.03 16.18 7.98
C ASN A 702 -27.87 15.22 7.65
N GLN A 703 -28.03 13.93 7.84
CA GLN A 703 -26.94 12.96 8.02
C GLN A 703 -26.67 12.16 6.74
N LEU A 704 -27.74 11.98 5.96
CA LEU A 704 -27.71 11.56 4.56
C LEU A 704 -27.12 12.63 3.63
N LYS A 705 -26.89 13.86 4.12
CA LYS A 705 -26.29 14.97 3.35
C LYS A 705 -24.75 14.94 3.32
N ASP A 706 -24.13 14.07 4.12
CA ASP A 706 -22.68 13.91 4.10
C ASP A 706 -22.25 13.17 2.81
N PRO A 707 -21.39 13.79 1.96
CA PRO A 707 -20.99 13.24 0.66
C PRO A 707 -20.43 11.82 0.70
N VAL A 708 -19.93 11.37 1.86
CA VAL A 708 -19.40 10.01 2.04
C VAL A 708 -20.52 8.95 1.96
N PHE A 709 -21.79 9.31 2.16
CA PHE A 709 -22.93 8.37 2.15
C PHE A 709 -23.71 8.31 0.84
N TYR A 710 -23.31 9.05 -0.19
CA TYR A 710 -24.08 9.12 -1.45
C TYR A 710 -24.26 7.76 -2.12
N GLU A 711 -23.24 6.88 -2.11
CA GLU A 711 -23.38 5.54 -2.71
C GLU A 711 -24.46 4.70 -2.00
N GLN A 712 -24.43 4.67 -0.67
CA GLN A 712 -25.37 3.93 0.16
C GLN A 712 -26.77 4.55 0.10
N PHE A 713 -26.84 5.88 0.07
CA PHE A 713 -28.08 6.63 -0.12
C PHE A 713 -28.73 6.30 -1.47
N TYR A 714 -27.99 6.28 -2.58
CA TYR A 714 -28.55 5.88 -3.88
C TYR A 714 -28.96 4.40 -3.90
N LYS A 715 -28.24 3.51 -3.21
CA LYS A 715 -28.67 2.11 -3.04
C LYS A 715 -29.99 2.00 -2.26
N PHE A 716 -30.16 2.79 -1.20
CA PHE A 716 -31.40 2.88 -0.43
C PHE A 716 -32.57 3.39 -1.29
N VAL A 717 -32.36 4.50 -2.00
CA VAL A 717 -33.37 5.05 -2.93
C VAL A 717 -33.74 4.03 -4.00
N ASN A 718 -32.76 3.32 -4.58
CA ASN A 718 -33.00 2.26 -5.56
C ASN A 718 -33.82 1.09 -5.01
N GLN A 719 -33.62 0.71 -3.74
CA GLN A 719 -34.43 -0.35 -3.13
C GLN A 719 -35.87 0.10 -2.87
N ILE A 720 -36.09 1.35 -2.43
CA ILE A 720 -37.44 1.91 -2.21
C ILE A 720 -38.26 1.94 -3.51
N ILE A 721 -37.65 2.31 -4.62
CA ILE A 721 -38.35 2.33 -5.92
C ILE A 721 -38.53 0.94 -6.54
N SER A 722 -37.80 -0.06 -6.06
CA SER A 722 -37.85 -1.45 -6.56
C SER A 722 -38.82 -2.35 -5.77
N ILE A 723 -39.57 -1.80 -4.81
CA ILE A 723 -40.56 -2.55 -4.04
C ILE A 723 -41.69 -2.99 -4.99
N LYS A 724 -41.96 -4.30 -5.03
CA LYS A 724 -43.03 -4.89 -5.85
C LYS A 724 -44.40 -4.34 -5.42
N ASN A 725 -45.28 -4.08 -6.39
CA ASN A 725 -46.66 -3.63 -6.21
C ASN A 725 -46.88 -2.19 -5.71
N ILE A 726 -45.89 -1.29 -5.83
CA ILE A 726 -46.08 0.15 -5.61
C ILE A 726 -46.49 0.83 -6.91
N SER A 727 -47.47 1.74 -6.87
CA SER A 727 -47.90 2.50 -8.06
C SER A 727 -46.84 3.52 -8.48
N HIS A 728 -46.75 3.82 -9.79
CA HIS A 728 -45.83 4.86 -10.30
C HIS A 728 -46.04 6.22 -9.62
N GLN A 729 -47.29 6.58 -9.30
CA GLN A 729 -47.62 7.81 -8.59
C GLN A 729 -47.02 7.83 -7.18
N GLU A 730 -47.03 6.70 -6.48
CA GLU A 730 -46.46 6.56 -5.14
C GLU A 730 -44.92 6.55 -5.17
N ILE A 731 -44.30 5.99 -6.21
CA ILE A 731 -42.84 6.10 -6.45
C ILE A 731 -42.43 7.57 -6.60
N VAL A 732 -43.13 8.33 -7.45
CA VAL A 732 -42.88 9.77 -7.63
C VAL A 732 -43.07 10.53 -6.32
N LYS A 733 -44.15 10.22 -5.58
CA LYS A 733 -44.46 10.87 -4.30
C LYS A 733 -43.37 10.64 -3.24
N ARG A 734 -42.78 9.43 -3.20
CA ARG A 734 -41.67 9.07 -2.30
C ARG A 734 -40.35 9.71 -2.71
N LEU A 735 -40.02 9.72 -4.01
CA LEU A 735 -38.81 10.37 -4.51
C LEU A 735 -38.81 11.88 -4.26
N LYS A 736 -39.99 12.53 -4.34
CA LYS A 736 -40.15 13.96 -4.03
C LYS A 736 -39.78 14.34 -2.59
N LEU A 737 -39.85 13.40 -1.64
CA LEU A 737 -39.41 13.67 -0.27
C LEU A 737 -37.90 14.02 -0.21
N PHE A 738 -37.11 13.47 -1.14
CA PHE A 738 -35.68 13.71 -1.22
C PHE A 738 -35.29 14.90 -2.09
N GLU A 739 -36.24 15.63 -2.70
CA GLU A 739 -35.98 16.89 -3.44
C GLU A 739 -35.34 17.96 -2.53
N SER A 740 -35.64 17.92 -1.22
CA SER A 740 -35.11 18.86 -0.23
C SER A 740 -33.60 18.73 0.06
N TYR A 741 -32.92 17.74 -0.52
CA TYR A 741 -31.47 17.54 -0.37
C TYR A 741 -30.62 18.50 -1.22
N ASN A 742 -31.21 19.23 -2.17
CA ASN A 742 -30.47 19.98 -3.20
C ASN A 742 -29.38 19.11 -3.87
N ASP A 743 -29.59 17.79 -3.96
CA ASP A 743 -28.71 16.89 -4.69
C ASP A 743 -29.08 16.99 -6.17
N PRO A 744 -28.21 17.57 -7.02
CA PRO A 744 -28.52 17.80 -8.43
C PRO A 744 -28.81 16.49 -9.20
N SER A 745 -28.37 15.35 -8.69
CA SER A 745 -28.52 14.04 -9.33
C SER A 745 -29.94 13.49 -9.16
N ILE A 746 -30.54 13.71 -8.00
CA ILE A 746 -31.93 13.31 -7.71
C ILE A 746 -32.89 14.19 -8.52
N GLU A 747 -32.63 15.50 -8.61
CA GLU A 747 -33.43 16.42 -9.43
C GLU A 747 -33.40 16.05 -10.91
N VAL A 748 -32.22 15.69 -11.44
CA VAL A 748 -32.07 15.25 -12.84
C VAL A 748 -32.77 13.91 -13.08
N PHE A 749 -32.66 12.95 -12.15
CA PHE A 749 -33.35 11.66 -12.24
C PHE A 749 -34.88 11.83 -12.23
N LEU A 750 -35.40 12.64 -11.31
CA LEU A 750 -36.84 12.97 -11.21
C LEU A 750 -37.37 13.67 -12.46
N SER A 751 -36.59 14.58 -13.04
CA SER A 751 -36.92 15.24 -14.31
C SER A 751 -37.05 14.22 -15.45
N HIS A 752 -36.10 13.29 -15.58
CA HIS A 752 -36.16 12.22 -16.59
C HIS A 752 -37.31 11.23 -16.36
N TYR A 753 -37.55 10.82 -15.11
CA TYR A 753 -38.62 9.88 -14.77
C TYR A 753 -40.02 10.48 -15.01
N ASN A 754 -40.22 11.76 -14.67
CA ASN A 754 -41.47 12.48 -14.96
C ASN A 754 -41.69 12.68 -16.48
N ASN A 755 -40.63 12.90 -17.26
CA ASN A 755 -40.72 12.96 -18.71
C ASN A 755 -41.15 11.61 -19.31
N LEU A 756 -40.55 10.49 -18.85
CA LEU A 756 -40.96 9.14 -19.26
C LEU A 756 -42.42 8.83 -18.90
N LEU A 757 -42.91 9.24 -17.73
CA LEU A 757 -44.32 9.10 -17.35
C LEU A 757 -45.26 9.97 -18.22
N SER A 758 -44.81 11.18 -18.61
CA SER A 758 -45.58 12.05 -19.50
C SER A 758 -45.66 11.51 -20.93
N GLU A 759 -44.61 10.83 -21.41
CA GLU A 759 -44.59 10.12 -22.70
C GLU A 759 -45.49 8.87 -22.67
N CYS A 760 -45.50 8.14 -21.55
CA CYS A 760 -46.42 7.01 -21.32
C CYS A 760 -47.89 7.44 -21.15
N HIS A 761 -48.18 8.64 -20.62
CA HIS A 761 -49.55 9.18 -20.58
C HIS A 761 -50.03 9.73 -21.93
N ASN A 762 -49.12 10.14 -22.80
CA ASN A 762 -49.43 10.58 -24.16
C ASN A 762 -49.57 9.44 -25.18
N THR A 763 -49.34 8.19 -24.77
CA THR A 763 -49.58 6.99 -25.59
C THR A 763 -50.50 6.03 -24.85
N ALA A 764 -51.63 5.68 -25.48
CA ALA A 764 -52.56 4.69 -24.96
C ALA A 764 -51.94 3.27 -24.94
N ILE A 765 -51.08 2.98 -23.96
CA ILE A 765 -50.57 1.63 -23.70
C ILE A 765 -50.82 1.31 -22.22
N ASN A 766 -52.10 1.05 -21.93
CA ASN A 766 -52.55 0.58 -20.61
C ASN A 766 -52.64 -0.96 -20.54
N SER A 767 -51.81 -1.71 -21.29
CA SER A 767 -51.95 -3.18 -21.32
C SER A 767 -50.65 -3.99 -21.47
N LYS A 768 -49.46 -3.42 -21.23
CA LYS A 768 -48.19 -4.19 -21.34
C LYS A 768 -47.23 -4.11 -20.15
N PHE A 769 -47.60 -3.44 -19.06
CA PHE A 769 -46.78 -3.36 -17.84
C PHE A 769 -47.40 -4.05 -16.60
N GLN A 770 -48.43 -4.89 -16.80
CA GLN A 770 -49.02 -5.74 -15.74
C GLN A 770 -48.84 -7.25 -16.03
N ALA A 771 -47.62 -7.68 -16.37
CA ALA A 771 -47.24 -9.09 -16.37
C ALA A 771 -45.90 -9.28 -15.64
#